data_AF-A0A424W3U5-F1
#
_entry.id   AF-A0A424W3U5-F1
#
_cell.length_a   1.000
_cell.length_b   1.000
_cell.length_c   1.000
_cell.angle_alpha   90.00
_cell.angle_beta   90.00
_cell.angle_gamma   90.00
#
_symmetry.space_group_name_H-M   'P 1'
#
loop_
_entity.id
_entity.type
_entity.pdbx_description
1 polymer ?
#
loop_
_entity_poly.entity_id
_entity_poly.type
_entity_poly.pdbx_seq_one_letter_code
_entity_poly.pdbx_strand_id
1 'polypeptide(L)'
;MHDREPAERGSKRRLSVECLDCGAGQDGSWITYYDNVRLSPQGCPVCKSVGRLIDQFKSAFSDHTLTLCTPESGSPNPAGLRFNVRPLIWALPEDFEWTMPSIGIAAVRSALRRHRLPNEAVQGRYQDFVELQSEFTRAFPLGTLRFAHRQHPENTSPGPFFSMKSGPRLLRAPLEDSCMSRAAVRKAVLQEDKDSILRAHLLERAKQHMATEVSFEWSPGKGGGFLIFYRSRTGFYHLDTRWRAEEKAWGQSGFRRGESLALIVISHLFPAHDWRRTSRPAFLLRDNGHRLELDAYSPSQQLALEYHGMHHYKPRSQSAEDLAAHVAQVQRDAEKRTRCVEAGVTLIEMKDRPLAPAAFLSCIQELVGQAGLVPTVPNPSLELITSRWNEICANPLEEFQQALLRNLGHHKLVSHEIAKVNKDCMVVYQCGHCNELNTAQAKGLVAGRVRKYCPLCKDAVTSQQRRAEALSAWVAQGLPPSVIDRMEFDDSNRYLYRCEADHLTILHSCTSALRHVSAGVFNCPACISARSGVAVNHATLFPEYVKDFSDALAGFKFAVLGSPRYEAGQLTAQVRCPAGHERLIDRSLLHRIRKNTSLTDMSVVPSACPDCAYPGVDVTEALKLMGTLHHRLYVLEGMYPEISYLAGFDATGWNRETFSCGRNGPDGTPHSPFSISFRNLLRYAKKLGDRHLCLSCKLEAGTTNHRGKTLADTVSRMEILRATVLAITPPHLKPAAMKPPTATLVTEGFGGRGEFSTTKARIRFTCGIPGHAPMEASYSNYFHRSESRSYGFCPVCVRNAGLTQAPMPEPVRTAAGKLRAITLRID
;
A
#
# COMPACT_ATOMS: atom_id res chain seq x y z
N MET A 1 -14.22 31.84 -85.73
CA MET A 1 -15.46 32.41 -86.29
C MET A 1 -15.53 32.05 -87.76
N HIS A 2 -16.50 31.21 -88.14
CA HIS A 2 -16.90 31.04 -89.53
C HIS A 2 -18.26 31.70 -89.69
N ASP A 3 -18.31 32.81 -90.42
CA ASP A 3 -19.51 33.18 -91.16
C ASP A 3 -19.13 34.05 -92.37
N ARG A 4 -19.69 33.65 -93.52
CA ARG A 4 -19.55 34.28 -94.83
C ARG A 4 -20.77 35.16 -95.07
N GLU A 5 -20.57 36.47 -95.14
CA GLU A 5 -21.42 37.38 -95.93
C GLU A 5 -20.68 38.72 -96.16
N PRO A 6 -20.73 39.30 -97.37
CA PRO A 6 -19.98 40.51 -97.70
C PRO A 6 -20.81 41.80 -97.53
N ALA A 7 -20.14 42.81 -96.97
CA ALA A 7 -20.33 44.24 -97.26
C ALA A 7 -21.68 44.91 -96.90
N GLU A 8 -21.89 45.16 -95.61
CA GLU A 8 -22.28 46.50 -95.16
C GLU A 8 -21.18 47.07 -94.27
N ARG A 9 -20.42 48.03 -94.82
CA ARG A 9 -19.39 48.80 -94.11
C ARG A 9 -20.06 49.80 -93.16
N GLY A 10 -20.59 49.31 -92.04
CA GLY A 10 -20.95 50.09 -90.87
C GLY A 10 -20.08 49.68 -89.69
N SER A 11 -19.03 50.45 -89.39
CA SER A 11 -17.96 50.22 -88.39
C SER A 11 -18.40 50.24 -86.91
N LYS A 12 -19.67 49.88 -86.62
CA LYS A 12 -20.26 50.03 -85.28
C LYS A 12 -20.97 48.79 -84.74
N ARG A 13 -20.85 47.61 -85.37
CA ARG A 13 -21.42 46.38 -84.79
C ARG A 13 -20.65 45.98 -83.53
N ARG A 14 -21.35 46.00 -82.40
CA ARG A 14 -20.85 45.53 -81.10
C ARG A 14 -21.06 44.03 -81.00
N LEU A 15 -20.04 43.30 -80.57
CA LEU A 15 -20.09 41.87 -80.32
C LEU A 15 -19.69 41.61 -78.87
N SER A 16 -20.34 40.63 -78.28
CA SER A 16 -19.82 39.98 -77.08
C SER A 16 -18.59 39.16 -77.45
N VAL A 17 -17.51 39.32 -76.71
CA VAL A 17 -16.22 38.66 -76.96
C VAL A 17 -15.77 37.98 -75.68
N GLU A 18 -15.26 36.76 -75.82
CA GLU A 18 -14.54 36.07 -74.75
C GLU A 18 -13.08 35.93 -75.17
N CYS A 19 -12.16 36.22 -74.24
CA CYS A 19 -10.75 35.91 -74.43
C CYS A 19 -10.47 34.47 -74.02
N LEU A 20 -10.13 33.62 -74.99
CA LEU A 20 -9.84 32.20 -74.75
C LEU A 20 -8.64 31.94 -73.82
N ASP A 21 -7.70 32.89 -73.72
CA ASP A 21 -6.50 32.72 -72.89
C ASP A 21 -6.74 33.08 -71.41
N CYS A 22 -7.56 34.10 -71.12
CA CYS A 22 -7.74 34.61 -69.76
C CYS A 22 -9.19 34.58 -69.25
N GLY A 23 -10.13 34.09 -70.06
CA GLY A 23 -11.56 34.00 -69.73
C GLY A 23 -12.29 35.35 -69.62
N ALA A 24 -11.63 36.48 -69.89
CA ALA A 24 -12.29 37.78 -69.82
C ALA A 24 -13.47 37.85 -70.80
N GLY A 25 -14.66 38.20 -70.30
CA GLY A 25 -15.88 38.27 -71.10
C GLY A 25 -16.62 36.95 -71.30
N GLN A 26 -16.24 35.86 -70.61
CA GLN A 26 -16.90 34.54 -70.69
C GLN A 26 -18.40 34.58 -70.31
N ASP A 27 -18.81 35.57 -69.52
CA ASP A 27 -20.20 35.83 -69.14
C ASP A 27 -21.00 36.63 -70.20
N GLY A 28 -20.37 36.96 -71.32
CA GLY A 28 -20.94 37.77 -72.39
C GLY A 28 -20.96 39.29 -72.14
N SER A 29 -20.36 39.75 -71.05
CA SER A 29 -20.37 41.17 -70.64
C SER A 29 -19.30 42.02 -71.32
N TRP A 30 -18.32 41.39 -71.99
CA TRP A 30 -17.32 42.12 -72.74
C TRP A 30 -17.83 42.42 -74.15
N ILE A 31 -18.50 43.56 -74.25
CA ILE A 31 -19.04 44.06 -75.52
C ILE A 31 -18.04 45.04 -76.13
N THR A 32 -17.51 44.71 -77.31
CA THR A 32 -16.60 45.59 -78.06
C THR A 32 -16.96 45.63 -79.54
N TYR A 33 -16.46 46.63 -80.26
CA TYR A 33 -16.70 46.74 -81.70
C TYR A 33 -15.96 45.64 -82.46
N TYR A 34 -16.61 45.05 -83.47
CA TYR A 34 -16.01 44.00 -84.32
C TYR A 34 -14.63 44.40 -84.87
N ASP A 35 -14.47 45.67 -85.29
CA ASP A 35 -13.21 46.19 -85.80
C ASP A 35 -12.11 46.23 -84.71
N ASN A 36 -12.47 46.46 -83.45
CA ASN A 36 -11.52 46.39 -82.33
C ASN A 36 -11.07 44.96 -82.02
N VAL A 37 -11.83 43.94 -82.43
CA VAL A 37 -11.46 42.52 -82.28
C VAL A 37 -10.64 42.05 -83.47
N ARG A 38 -11.06 42.43 -84.70
CA ARG A 38 -10.49 41.94 -85.95
C ARG A 38 -9.27 42.72 -86.42
N LEU A 39 -9.23 44.04 -86.20
CA LEU A 39 -8.17 44.93 -86.71
C LEU A 39 -7.24 45.45 -85.63
N SER A 40 -7.53 45.20 -84.35
CA SER A 40 -6.58 45.54 -83.30
C SER A 40 -5.46 44.49 -83.29
N PRO A 41 -4.22 44.84 -83.67
CA PRO A 41 -3.06 43.95 -83.48
C PRO A 41 -2.77 43.71 -81.98
N GLN A 42 -3.56 44.29 -81.08
CA GLN A 42 -3.25 44.39 -79.67
C GLN A 42 -3.88 43.29 -78.80
N GLY A 43 -4.70 42.40 -79.37
CA GLY A 43 -5.30 41.27 -78.64
C GLY A 43 -6.13 41.68 -77.42
N CYS A 44 -6.35 40.74 -76.50
CA CYS A 44 -7.03 41.02 -75.23
C CYS A 44 -6.19 41.99 -74.38
N PRO A 45 -6.75 43.13 -73.92
CA PRO A 45 -6.00 44.12 -73.15
C PRO A 45 -5.52 43.59 -71.79
N VAL A 46 -6.17 42.55 -71.26
CA VAL A 46 -5.70 41.80 -70.08
C VAL A 46 -4.47 40.97 -70.43
N CYS A 47 -4.54 40.09 -71.43
CA CYS A 47 -3.42 39.23 -71.82
C CYS A 47 -2.17 40.03 -72.17
N LYS A 48 -2.32 41.13 -72.93
CA LYS A 48 -1.21 42.03 -73.28
C LYS A 48 -0.56 42.67 -72.06
N SER A 49 -1.35 43.05 -71.05
CA SER A 49 -0.84 43.64 -69.81
C SER A 49 -0.25 42.60 -68.85
N VAL A 50 -0.77 41.38 -68.88
CA VAL A 50 -0.41 40.28 -67.99
C VAL A 50 0.88 39.59 -68.45
N GLY A 51 1.02 39.27 -69.75
CA GLY A 51 2.19 38.54 -70.25
C GLY A 51 3.51 39.23 -69.90
N ARG A 52 3.63 40.52 -70.24
CA ARG A 52 4.83 41.31 -69.92
C ARG A 52 5.09 41.43 -68.42
N LEU A 53 4.04 41.47 -67.61
CA LEU A 53 4.16 41.54 -66.15
C LEU A 53 4.60 40.20 -65.55
N ILE A 54 4.10 39.08 -66.05
CA ILE A 54 4.51 37.72 -65.66
C ILE A 54 5.98 37.50 -66.02
N ASP A 55 6.42 37.89 -67.22
CA ASP A 55 7.82 37.75 -67.64
C ASP A 55 8.77 38.58 -66.77
N GLN A 56 8.40 39.84 -66.50
CA GLN A 56 9.13 40.71 -65.57
C GLN A 56 9.17 40.11 -64.16
N PHE A 57 8.06 39.53 -63.70
CA PHE A 57 7.99 38.89 -62.39
C PHE A 57 8.87 37.65 -62.30
N LYS A 58 8.79 36.76 -63.29
CA LYS A 58 9.61 35.54 -63.38
C LYS A 58 11.11 35.88 -63.45
N SER A 59 11.48 36.95 -64.14
CA SER A 59 12.86 37.44 -64.20
C SER A 59 13.35 38.00 -62.86
N ALA A 60 12.46 38.62 -62.06
CA ALA A 60 12.82 39.23 -60.78
C ALA A 60 12.78 38.24 -59.60
N PHE A 61 11.91 37.22 -59.68
CA PHE A 61 11.65 36.23 -58.63
C PHE A 61 11.58 34.83 -59.27
N SER A 62 12.73 34.26 -59.62
CA SER A 62 12.83 33.01 -60.40
C SER A 62 12.26 31.77 -59.72
N ASP A 63 12.11 31.81 -58.40
CA ASP A 63 11.55 30.76 -57.54
C ASP A 63 10.03 30.91 -57.34
N HIS A 64 9.40 31.91 -57.96
CA HIS A 64 7.98 32.20 -57.83
C HIS A 64 7.29 32.30 -59.20
N THR A 65 6.01 32.01 -59.19
CA THR A 65 5.11 32.14 -60.33
C THR A 65 4.02 33.15 -59.98
N LEU A 66 3.67 33.97 -60.98
CA LEU A 66 2.58 34.93 -60.89
C LEU A 66 1.43 34.38 -61.74
N THR A 67 0.39 33.86 -61.09
CA THR A 67 -0.78 33.29 -61.77
C THR A 67 -1.92 34.30 -61.73
N LEU A 68 -2.51 34.61 -62.88
CA LEU A 68 -3.70 35.46 -62.95
C LEU A 68 -4.89 34.74 -62.30
N CYS A 69 -5.60 35.41 -61.39
CA CYS A 69 -6.91 34.96 -60.93
C CYS A 69 -7.93 35.42 -61.97
N THR A 70 -8.56 34.49 -62.67
CA THR A 70 -9.57 34.79 -63.69
C THR A 70 -10.72 35.59 -63.06
N PRO A 71 -11.02 36.82 -63.53
CA PRO A 71 -12.20 37.54 -63.08
C PRO A 71 -13.44 36.84 -63.67
N GLU A 72 -14.33 36.34 -62.82
CA GLU A 72 -15.47 35.51 -63.22
C GLU A 72 -16.57 36.27 -64.01
N SER A 73 -16.43 37.57 -64.24
CA SER A 73 -17.39 38.35 -65.03
C SER A 73 -16.89 39.77 -65.29
N GLY A 74 -17.36 40.40 -66.36
CA GLY A 74 -17.13 41.81 -66.67
C GLY A 74 -16.23 42.11 -67.88
N SER A 75 -16.33 43.36 -68.36
CA SER A 75 -15.41 43.91 -69.36
C SER A 75 -13.96 43.90 -68.83
N PRO A 76 -12.96 43.60 -69.67
CA PRO A 76 -11.57 43.50 -69.27
C PRO A 76 -11.07 44.81 -68.68
N ASN A 77 -10.88 44.83 -67.36
CA ASN A 77 -10.37 45.97 -66.62
C ASN A 77 -8.97 45.65 -66.07
N PRO A 78 -7.88 46.15 -66.70
CA PRO A 78 -6.52 45.93 -66.23
C PRO A 78 -6.28 46.38 -64.77
N ALA A 79 -7.02 47.37 -64.28
CA ALA A 79 -6.89 47.85 -62.90
C ALA A 79 -7.55 46.88 -61.88
N GLY A 80 -8.52 46.07 -62.31
CA GLY A 80 -9.20 45.07 -61.49
C GLY A 80 -8.48 43.73 -61.41
N LEU A 81 -7.36 43.55 -62.12
CA LEU A 81 -6.65 42.27 -62.17
C LEU A 81 -6.10 41.86 -60.80
N ARG A 82 -6.36 40.60 -60.47
CA ARG A 82 -5.90 39.94 -59.25
C ARG A 82 -4.94 38.82 -59.62
N PHE A 83 -3.88 38.66 -58.84
CA PHE A 83 -2.85 37.66 -59.08
C PHE A 83 -2.60 36.85 -57.82
N ASN A 84 -2.30 35.56 -57.97
CA ASN A 84 -1.72 34.73 -56.92
C ASN A 84 -0.22 34.64 -57.16
N VAL A 85 0.56 34.89 -56.10
CA VAL A 85 2.01 34.66 -56.13
C VAL A 85 2.27 33.35 -55.42
N ARG A 86 2.68 32.34 -56.18
CA ARG A 86 2.92 30.99 -55.68
C ARG A 86 4.39 30.64 -55.86
N PRO A 87 5.02 29.96 -54.89
CA PRO A 87 6.31 29.32 -55.14
C PRO A 87 6.23 28.38 -56.35
N LEU A 88 7.32 28.26 -57.11
CA LEU A 88 7.38 27.40 -58.29
C LEU A 88 7.10 25.93 -57.93
N ILE A 89 7.55 25.50 -56.76
CA ILE A 89 7.28 24.19 -56.19
C ILE A 89 6.26 24.36 -55.07
N TRP A 90 5.02 23.93 -55.34
CA TRP A 90 3.97 23.88 -54.33
C TRP A 90 4.15 22.62 -53.47
N ALA A 91 4.51 22.79 -52.20
CA ALA A 91 4.89 21.69 -51.29
C ALA A 91 3.75 21.27 -50.34
N LEU A 92 2.65 22.01 -50.30
CA LEU A 92 1.46 21.63 -49.53
C LEU A 92 0.61 20.65 -50.35
N PRO A 93 0.00 19.63 -49.72
CA PRO A 93 -0.88 18.72 -50.43
C PRO A 93 -2.12 19.45 -50.95
N GLU A 94 -2.73 18.92 -52.02
CA GLU A 94 -3.91 19.54 -52.66
C GLU A 94 -5.10 19.67 -51.69
N ASP A 95 -5.24 18.72 -50.76
CA ASP A 95 -6.28 18.70 -49.75
C ASP A 95 -5.93 19.49 -48.47
N PHE A 96 -4.84 20.28 -48.48
CA PHE A 96 -4.50 21.16 -47.36
C PHE A 96 -5.51 22.31 -47.19
N GLU A 97 -6.39 22.56 -48.15
CA GLU A 97 -7.50 23.54 -48.08
C GLU A 97 -7.08 25.00 -47.84
N TRP A 98 -5.79 25.34 -47.98
CA TRP A 98 -5.30 26.72 -47.92
C TRP A 98 -5.05 27.31 -49.31
N THR A 99 -5.59 28.50 -49.55
CA THR A 99 -5.36 29.26 -50.78
C THR A 99 -4.59 30.55 -50.52
N MET A 100 -3.68 30.88 -51.43
CA MET A 100 -2.97 32.15 -51.42
C MET A 100 -3.96 33.31 -51.66
N PRO A 101 -3.97 34.36 -50.82
CA PRO A 101 -4.77 35.55 -51.06
C PRO A 101 -4.28 36.26 -52.33
N SER A 102 -5.24 36.64 -53.18
CA SER A 102 -4.93 37.33 -54.42
C SER A 102 -4.56 38.81 -54.18
N ILE A 103 -3.63 39.32 -55.00
CA ILE A 103 -3.12 40.70 -54.93
C ILE A 103 -3.46 41.48 -56.18
N GLY A 104 -3.71 42.78 -56.03
CA GLY A 104 -3.94 43.67 -57.16
C GLY A 104 -2.67 43.94 -57.98
N ILE A 105 -2.83 44.28 -59.26
CA ILE A 105 -1.74 44.64 -60.17
C ILE A 105 -0.79 45.72 -59.62
N ALA A 106 -1.32 46.68 -58.85
CA ALA A 106 -0.54 47.75 -58.23
C ALA A 106 0.47 47.21 -57.20
N ALA A 107 0.10 46.18 -56.43
CA ALA A 107 0.98 45.54 -55.46
C ALA A 107 2.12 44.78 -56.17
N VAL A 108 1.81 44.07 -57.26
CA VAL A 108 2.80 43.38 -58.10
C VAL A 108 3.81 44.37 -58.68
N ARG A 109 3.34 45.47 -59.29
CA ARG A 109 4.22 46.51 -59.84
C ARG A 109 5.06 47.19 -58.76
N SER A 110 4.49 47.41 -57.57
CA SER A 110 5.23 47.97 -56.44
C SER A 110 6.32 47.02 -55.96
N ALA A 111 6.04 45.72 -55.91
CA ALA A 111 7.02 44.68 -55.57
C ALA A 111 8.18 44.64 -56.56
N LEU A 112 7.89 44.65 -57.86
CA LEU A 112 8.92 44.67 -58.91
C LEU A 112 9.81 45.91 -58.82
N ARG A 113 9.23 47.10 -58.65
CA ARG A 113 10.01 48.35 -58.48
C ARG A 113 10.90 48.34 -57.24
N ARG A 114 10.49 47.65 -56.18
CA ARG A 114 11.23 47.57 -54.91
C ARG A 114 12.15 46.36 -54.83
N HIS A 115 12.15 45.48 -55.84
CA HIS A 115 12.80 44.17 -55.81
C HIS A 115 12.47 43.38 -54.51
N ARG A 116 11.22 43.47 -54.04
CA ARG A 116 10.73 42.72 -52.87
C ARG A 116 9.51 41.91 -53.25
N LEU A 117 9.45 40.66 -52.81
CA LEU A 117 8.34 39.77 -53.12
C LEU A 117 7.03 40.36 -52.55
N PRO A 118 5.95 40.45 -53.35
CA PRO A 118 4.68 40.94 -52.82
C PRO A 118 4.13 39.93 -51.81
N ASN A 119 3.45 40.43 -50.78
CA ASN A 119 2.91 39.60 -49.70
C ASN A 119 3.95 38.73 -48.98
N GLU A 120 5.15 39.25 -48.72
CA GLU A 120 6.21 38.56 -47.96
C GLU A 120 5.69 37.90 -46.65
N ALA A 121 4.80 38.56 -45.91
CA ALA A 121 4.17 38.00 -44.71
C ALA A 121 3.28 36.76 -45.00
N VAL A 122 2.66 36.68 -46.18
CA VAL A 122 1.88 35.50 -46.61
C VAL A 122 2.82 34.37 -47.02
N GLN A 123 3.96 34.70 -47.63
CA GLN A 123 4.99 33.71 -47.97
C GLN A 123 5.64 33.13 -46.72
N GLY A 124 5.90 33.95 -45.70
CA GLY A 124 6.31 33.46 -44.38
C GLY A 124 5.29 32.49 -43.79
N ARG A 125 3.98 32.78 -43.90
CA ARG A 125 2.93 31.83 -43.47
C ARG A 125 2.89 30.54 -44.29
N TYR A 126 3.12 30.62 -45.61
CA TYR A 126 3.22 29.42 -46.45
C TYR A 126 4.39 28.54 -46.02
N GLN A 127 5.57 29.14 -45.80
CA GLN A 127 6.75 28.42 -45.31
C GLN A 127 6.47 27.79 -43.94
N ASP A 128 5.84 28.52 -43.03
CA ASP A 128 5.39 28.00 -41.74
C ASP A 128 4.44 26.79 -41.89
N PHE A 129 3.56 26.80 -42.89
CA PHE A 129 2.63 25.69 -43.17
C PHE A 129 3.34 24.49 -43.78
N VAL A 130 4.30 24.71 -44.68
CA VAL A 130 5.13 23.64 -45.24
C VAL A 130 5.96 22.98 -44.15
N GLU A 131 6.55 23.76 -43.25
CA GLU A 131 7.29 23.24 -42.09
C GLU A 131 6.36 22.42 -41.18
N LEU A 132 5.20 22.98 -40.82
CA LEU A 132 4.22 22.28 -39.98
C LEU A 132 3.71 20.98 -40.62
N GLN A 133 3.44 21.00 -41.92
CA GLN A 133 2.99 19.82 -42.66
C GLN A 133 4.08 18.75 -42.72
N SER A 134 5.34 19.15 -42.93
CA SER A 134 6.49 18.23 -42.93
C SER A 134 6.70 17.60 -41.55
N GLU A 135 6.66 18.40 -40.48
CA GLU A 135 6.68 17.94 -39.09
C GLU A 135 5.55 16.95 -38.81
N PHE A 136 4.34 17.28 -39.26
CA PHE A 136 3.16 16.45 -39.08
C PHE A 136 3.26 15.13 -39.84
N THR A 137 3.58 15.14 -41.14
CA THR A 137 3.71 13.93 -41.95
C THR A 137 4.82 13.01 -41.44
N ARG A 138 5.91 13.56 -40.89
CA ARG A 138 6.96 12.77 -40.24
C ARG A 138 6.43 12.02 -39.02
N ALA A 139 5.71 12.70 -38.13
CA ALA A 139 5.17 12.11 -36.91
C ALA A 139 3.96 11.20 -37.19
N PHE A 140 3.14 11.54 -38.18
CA PHE A 140 1.89 10.88 -38.53
C PHE A 140 1.83 10.55 -40.04
N PRO A 141 2.56 9.52 -40.51
CA PRO A 141 2.65 9.20 -41.94
C PRO A 141 1.32 8.86 -42.61
N LEU A 142 0.35 8.38 -41.83
CA LEU A 142 -1.01 8.05 -42.28
C LEU A 142 -2.04 9.11 -41.87
N GLY A 143 -1.59 10.23 -41.29
CA GLY A 143 -2.44 11.30 -40.84
C GLY A 143 -2.78 12.28 -41.95
N THR A 144 -3.84 13.06 -41.75
CA THR A 144 -4.21 14.20 -42.59
C THR A 144 -4.21 15.48 -41.75
N LEU A 145 -3.69 16.56 -42.33
CA LEU A 145 -3.69 17.89 -41.74
C LEU A 145 -4.20 18.87 -42.79
N ARG A 146 -5.26 19.60 -42.45
CA ARG A 146 -5.92 20.55 -43.34
C ARG A 146 -6.05 21.90 -42.68
N PHE A 147 -5.88 22.97 -43.44
CA PHE A 147 -6.17 24.31 -42.98
C PHE A 147 -7.68 24.47 -42.78
N ALA A 148 -8.11 24.82 -41.57
CA ALA A 148 -9.52 25.06 -41.30
C ALA A 148 -9.83 26.56 -41.47
N HIS A 149 -9.35 27.40 -40.54
CA HIS A 149 -9.70 28.81 -40.50
C HIS A 149 -8.54 29.68 -40.00
N ARG A 150 -8.55 30.98 -40.37
CA ARG A 150 -7.60 31.97 -39.83
C ARG A 150 -7.93 32.39 -38.40
N GLN A 151 -9.22 32.43 -38.07
CA GLN A 151 -9.76 32.78 -36.76
C GLN A 151 -10.94 31.85 -36.50
N HIS A 152 -11.10 31.39 -35.26
CA HIS A 152 -12.24 30.58 -34.85
C HIS A 152 -13.09 31.41 -33.89
N PRO A 153 -14.41 31.59 -34.14
CA PRO A 153 -15.24 32.50 -33.36
C PRO A 153 -15.32 32.12 -31.87
N GLU A 154 -15.15 30.85 -31.55
CA GLU A 154 -15.23 30.34 -30.17
C GLU A 154 -13.87 30.22 -29.45
N ASN A 155 -12.76 30.58 -30.10
CA ASN A 155 -11.42 30.42 -29.51
C ASN A 155 -10.66 31.73 -29.50
N THR A 156 -10.22 32.16 -28.31
CA THR A 156 -9.41 33.39 -28.13
C THR A 156 -7.95 33.22 -28.58
N SER A 157 -7.53 32.00 -28.91
CA SER A 157 -6.18 31.74 -29.41
C SER A 157 -6.00 32.39 -30.78
N PRO A 158 -4.90 33.13 -31.02
CA PRO A 158 -4.60 33.60 -32.37
C PRO A 158 -4.41 32.38 -33.28
N GLY A 159 -5.17 32.32 -34.38
CA GLY A 159 -4.98 31.29 -35.40
C GLY A 159 -3.62 31.42 -36.09
N PRO A 160 -3.30 30.55 -37.05
CA PRO A 160 -4.24 29.70 -37.81
C PRO A 160 -4.64 28.40 -37.11
N PHE A 161 -5.79 27.86 -37.54
CA PHE A 161 -6.38 26.62 -37.06
C PHE A 161 -6.42 25.56 -38.16
N PHE A 162 -6.33 24.29 -37.75
CA PHE A 162 -6.21 23.12 -38.62
C PHE A 162 -7.18 22.03 -38.22
N SER A 163 -7.74 21.32 -39.19
CA SER A 163 -8.39 20.03 -38.99
C SER A 163 -7.32 18.94 -39.09
N MET A 164 -7.25 18.06 -38.09
CA MET A 164 -6.18 17.08 -37.94
C MET A 164 -6.76 15.69 -37.67
N LYS A 165 -6.31 14.70 -38.42
CA LYS A 165 -6.51 13.27 -38.13
C LYS A 165 -5.15 12.60 -38.07
N SER A 166 -4.72 12.08 -36.92
CA SER A 166 -3.38 11.49 -36.78
C SER A 166 -3.23 10.11 -37.42
N GLY A 167 -4.33 9.41 -37.72
CA GLY A 167 -4.32 7.97 -37.97
C GLY A 167 -3.92 7.16 -36.72
N PRO A 168 -3.53 5.88 -36.87
CA PRO A 168 -3.01 5.06 -35.78
C PRO A 168 -1.75 5.68 -35.17
N ARG A 169 -1.73 5.85 -33.85
CA ARG A 169 -0.59 6.41 -33.10
C ARG A 169 0.20 5.31 -32.40
N LEU A 170 1.45 5.59 -32.05
CA LEU A 170 2.38 4.58 -31.53
C LEU A 170 1.97 4.02 -30.17
N LEU A 171 1.65 4.90 -29.20
CA LEU A 171 1.39 4.54 -27.81
C LEU A 171 0.10 5.20 -27.26
N ARG A 172 -0.77 5.71 -28.15
CA ARG A 172 -1.95 6.52 -27.80
C ARG A 172 -3.13 6.21 -28.71
N ALA A 173 -4.33 6.60 -28.29
CA ALA A 173 -5.50 6.61 -29.18
C ALA A 173 -5.28 7.56 -30.36
N PRO A 174 -5.82 7.24 -31.55
CA PRO A 174 -5.93 8.18 -32.66
C PRO A 174 -6.50 9.52 -32.19
N LEU A 175 -5.94 10.62 -32.71
CA LEU A 175 -6.37 11.98 -32.43
C LEU A 175 -7.07 12.52 -33.67
N GLU A 176 -8.34 12.88 -33.51
CA GLU A 176 -9.16 13.54 -34.54
C GLU A 176 -9.77 14.79 -33.93
N ASP A 177 -9.47 15.94 -34.51
CA ASP A 177 -9.95 17.25 -34.05
C ASP A 177 -10.11 18.16 -35.27
N SER A 178 -11.30 18.73 -35.45
CA SER A 178 -11.61 19.60 -36.57
C SER A 178 -11.01 21.00 -36.44
N CYS A 179 -10.55 21.40 -35.25
CA CYS A 179 -10.05 22.75 -35.00
C CYS A 179 -8.93 22.82 -33.96
N MET A 180 -7.69 22.55 -34.39
CA MET A 180 -6.48 22.68 -33.59
C MET A 180 -5.68 23.92 -33.97
N SER A 181 -5.21 24.69 -32.99
CA SER A 181 -4.26 25.76 -33.25
C SER A 181 -2.90 25.20 -33.70
N ARG A 182 -2.09 26.00 -34.40
CA ARG A 182 -0.71 25.64 -34.76
C ARG A 182 0.10 25.07 -33.59
N ALA A 183 0.02 25.72 -32.43
CA ALA A 183 0.73 25.29 -31.23
C ALA A 183 0.25 23.93 -30.73
N ALA A 184 -1.05 23.64 -30.85
CA ALA A 184 -1.62 22.35 -30.48
C ALA A 184 -1.15 21.22 -31.42
N VAL A 185 -1.10 21.48 -32.75
CA VAL A 185 -0.55 20.52 -33.73
C VAL A 185 0.91 20.21 -33.42
N ARG A 186 1.77 21.23 -33.22
CA ARG A 186 3.18 21.03 -32.84
C ARG A 186 3.34 20.27 -31.52
N LYS A 187 2.47 20.54 -30.54
CA LYS A 187 2.47 19.79 -29.27
C LYS A 187 2.12 18.32 -29.49
N ALA A 188 1.20 18.00 -30.40
CA ALA A 188 0.86 16.63 -30.77
C ALA A 188 2.04 15.93 -31.46
N VAL A 189 2.70 16.59 -32.43
CA VAL A 189 3.92 16.10 -33.10
C VAL A 189 5.02 15.81 -32.08
N LEU A 190 5.35 16.77 -31.21
CA LEU A 190 6.38 16.61 -30.19
C LEU A 190 6.06 15.46 -29.22
N GLN A 191 4.78 15.22 -28.92
CA GLN A 191 4.39 14.10 -28.10
C GLN A 191 4.59 12.76 -28.81
N GLU A 192 4.30 12.68 -30.11
CA GLU A 192 4.54 11.46 -30.90
C GLU A 192 6.03 11.14 -31.02
N ASP A 193 6.88 12.16 -31.22
CA ASP A 193 8.34 12.00 -31.23
C ASP A 193 8.85 11.43 -29.89
N LYS A 194 8.32 11.91 -28.76
CA LYS A 194 8.61 11.36 -27.42
C LYS A 194 8.13 9.91 -27.27
N ASP A 195 6.95 9.60 -27.79
CA ASP A 195 6.37 8.26 -27.72
C ASP A 195 7.17 7.28 -28.60
N SER A 196 7.74 7.73 -29.72
CA SER A 196 8.68 6.96 -30.56
C SER A 196 9.97 6.59 -29.82
N ILE A 197 10.60 7.56 -29.15
CA ILE A 197 11.79 7.32 -28.31
C ILE A 197 11.46 6.35 -27.18
N LEU A 198 10.32 6.54 -26.51
CA LEU A 198 9.89 5.65 -25.43
C LEU A 198 9.64 4.22 -25.94
N ARG A 199 8.98 4.06 -27.09
CA ARG A 199 8.74 2.75 -27.71
C ARG A 199 10.05 2.04 -28.01
N ALA A 200 11.02 2.72 -28.61
CA ALA A 200 12.34 2.15 -28.90
C ALA A 200 13.04 1.69 -27.61
N HIS A 201 13.01 2.50 -26.56
CA HIS A 201 13.57 2.15 -25.26
C HIS A 201 12.91 0.90 -24.64
N LEU A 202 11.58 0.80 -24.71
CA LEU A 202 10.85 -0.34 -24.17
C LEU A 202 11.16 -1.64 -24.93
N LEU A 203 11.25 -1.57 -26.26
CA LEU A 203 11.64 -2.72 -27.08
C LEU A 203 13.05 -3.21 -26.75
N GLU A 204 14.00 -2.29 -26.60
CA GLU A 204 15.37 -2.64 -26.21
C GLU A 204 15.43 -3.28 -24.81
N ARG A 205 14.70 -2.72 -23.84
CA ARG A 205 14.60 -3.33 -22.51
C ARG A 205 13.96 -4.72 -22.54
N ALA A 206 12.91 -4.92 -23.32
CA ALA A 206 12.29 -6.23 -23.47
C ALA A 206 13.30 -7.26 -23.99
N LYS A 207 14.06 -6.89 -25.02
CA LYS A 207 15.12 -7.70 -25.62
C LYS A 207 16.21 -8.05 -24.61
N GLN A 208 16.68 -7.09 -23.81
CA GLN A 208 17.66 -7.31 -22.74
C GLN A 208 17.18 -8.33 -21.69
N HIS A 209 15.87 -8.43 -21.50
CA HIS A 209 15.25 -9.40 -20.58
C HIS A 209 14.75 -10.68 -21.29
N MET A 210 15.14 -10.89 -22.56
CA MET A 210 14.73 -12.02 -23.41
C MET A 210 13.20 -12.15 -23.56
N ALA A 211 12.47 -11.05 -23.47
CA ALA A 211 11.06 -11.01 -23.84
C ALA A 211 10.93 -10.82 -25.36
N THR A 212 10.04 -11.58 -25.97
CA THR A 212 9.75 -11.57 -27.40
C THR A 212 8.33 -11.10 -27.66
N GLU A 213 7.96 -10.92 -28.93
CA GLU A 213 6.57 -10.64 -29.35
C GLU A 213 5.94 -9.42 -28.65
N VAL A 214 6.71 -8.33 -28.56
CA VAL A 214 6.30 -7.12 -27.85
C VAL A 214 5.42 -6.24 -28.74
N SER A 215 4.19 -5.99 -28.31
CA SER A 215 3.26 -5.04 -28.94
C SER A 215 2.62 -4.12 -27.90
N PHE A 216 1.98 -3.05 -28.36
CA PHE A 216 1.44 -1.98 -27.52
C PHE A 216 -0.04 -1.77 -27.84
N GLU A 217 -0.87 -1.70 -26.81
CA GLU A 217 -2.32 -1.49 -26.93
C GLU A 217 -2.75 -0.30 -26.06
N TRP A 218 -3.46 0.67 -26.62
CA TRP A 218 -3.96 1.80 -25.85
C TRP A 218 -5.17 1.40 -24.98
N SER A 219 -5.15 1.71 -23.67
CA SER A 219 -6.26 1.37 -22.76
C SER A 219 -6.76 2.61 -22.00
N PRO A 220 -7.96 3.13 -22.33
CA PRO A 220 -8.49 4.34 -21.72
C PRO A 220 -8.92 4.17 -20.23
N GLY A 221 -9.16 2.94 -19.76
CA GLY A 221 -9.86 2.68 -18.50
C GLY A 221 -9.03 2.55 -17.21
N LYS A 222 -7.68 2.52 -17.28
CA LYS A 222 -6.82 2.28 -16.10
C LYS A 222 -5.62 3.23 -16.07
N GLY A 223 -5.89 4.52 -15.86
CA GLY A 223 -4.84 5.54 -15.66
C GLY A 223 -4.34 6.23 -16.94
N GLY A 224 -5.08 6.15 -18.05
CA GLY A 224 -4.80 6.93 -19.26
C GLY A 224 -3.46 6.58 -19.94
N GLY A 225 -3.15 5.29 -20.07
CA GLY A 225 -1.89 4.80 -20.64
C GLY A 225 -2.06 3.65 -21.65
N PHE A 226 -0.93 3.12 -22.13
CA PHE A 226 -0.88 1.92 -22.95
C PHE A 226 -0.50 0.69 -22.12
N LEU A 227 -0.99 -0.47 -22.57
CA LEU A 227 -0.58 -1.79 -22.13
C LEU A 227 0.49 -2.32 -23.09
N ILE A 228 1.38 -3.12 -22.55
CA ILE A 228 2.43 -3.82 -23.28
C ILE A 228 2.05 -5.29 -23.28
N PHE A 229 1.79 -5.82 -24.47
CA PHE A 229 1.69 -7.24 -24.69
C PHE A 229 3.08 -7.78 -24.99
N TYR A 230 3.52 -8.85 -24.33
CA TYR A 230 4.82 -9.46 -24.59
C TYR A 230 4.83 -10.92 -24.18
N ARG A 231 5.68 -11.71 -24.82
CA ARG A 231 6.01 -13.07 -24.43
C ARG A 231 7.27 -13.04 -23.57
N SER A 232 7.20 -13.48 -22.32
CA SER A 232 8.37 -13.51 -21.43
C SER A 232 9.41 -14.53 -21.89
N ARG A 233 10.61 -14.49 -21.30
CA ARG A 233 11.67 -15.49 -21.56
C ARG A 233 11.26 -16.94 -21.27
N THR A 234 10.23 -17.14 -20.45
CA THR A 234 9.66 -18.47 -20.13
C THR A 234 8.59 -18.91 -21.12
N GLY A 235 8.30 -18.08 -22.14
CA GLY A 235 7.41 -18.39 -23.24
C GLY A 235 5.94 -18.04 -23.02
N PHE A 236 5.58 -17.37 -21.92
CA PHE A 236 4.19 -17.02 -21.58
C PHE A 236 3.85 -15.59 -22.00
N TYR A 237 2.61 -15.37 -22.42
CA TYR A 237 2.10 -14.06 -22.79
C TYR A 237 1.65 -13.26 -21.57
N HIS A 238 1.98 -11.98 -21.57
CA HIS A 238 1.62 -11.01 -20.56
C HIS A 238 0.98 -9.79 -21.22
N LEU A 239 0.02 -9.17 -20.52
CA LEU A 239 -0.54 -7.88 -20.84
C LEU A 239 -0.43 -7.01 -19.58
N ASP A 240 0.58 -6.16 -19.54
CA ASP A 240 0.91 -5.37 -18.36
C ASP A 240 0.98 -3.87 -18.71
N THR A 241 0.67 -3.00 -17.75
CA THR A 241 1.07 -1.58 -17.87
C THR A 241 2.58 -1.46 -18.00
N ARG A 242 3.08 -0.38 -18.60
CA ARG A 242 4.53 -0.09 -18.65
C ARG A 242 5.23 -0.34 -17.32
N TRP A 243 4.74 0.29 -16.25
CA TRP A 243 5.34 0.19 -14.91
C TRP A 243 5.40 -1.26 -14.43
N ARG A 244 4.34 -2.03 -14.65
CA ARG A 244 4.26 -3.44 -14.22
C ARG A 244 5.17 -4.35 -15.05
N ALA A 245 5.30 -4.11 -16.35
CA ALA A 245 6.23 -4.85 -17.20
C ALA A 245 7.69 -4.59 -16.78
N GLU A 246 8.03 -3.32 -16.50
CA GLU A 246 9.35 -2.93 -16.02
C GLU A 246 9.64 -3.48 -14.60
N GLU A 247 8.67 -3.40 -13.69
CA GLU A 247 8.76 -3.93 -12.31
C GLU A 247 9.00 -5.45 -12.32
N LYS A 248 8.28 -6.19 -13.16
CA LYS A 248 8.48 -7.63 -13.33
C LYS A 248 9.73 -7.96 -14.14
N ALA A 249 10.50 -6.99 -14.64
CA ALA A 249 11.57 -7.25 -15.61
C ALA A 249 11.12 -8.21 -16.73
N TRP A 250 9.93 -7.94 -17.28
CA TRP A 250 9.32 -8.72 -18.35
C TRP A 250 9.05 -10.20 -17.99
N GLY A 251 8.55 -10.47 -16.77
CA GLY A 251 7.96 -11.77 -16.39
C GLY A 251 8.45 -12.38 -15.07
N GLN A 252 9.36 -11.73 -14.35
CA GLN A 252 9.99 -12.20 -13.11
C GLN A 252 9.32 -11.57 -11.88
N SER A 253 8.21 -12.14 -11.38
CA SER A 253 7.49 -11.61 -10.21
C SER A 253 8.02 -12.12 -8.87
N GLY A 254 8.12 -11.25 -7.86
CA GLY A 254 8.16 -11.63 -6.43
C GLY A 254 9.47 -11.43 -5.67
N PHE A 255 10.55 -10.98 -6.32
CA PHE A 255 11.82 -10.68 -5.63
C PHE A 255 11.92 -9.20 -5.25
N ARG A 256 12.33 -8.90 -4.01
CA ARG A 256 12.72 -7.55 -3.57
C ARG A 256 14.10 -7.19 -4.18
N ARG A 257 14.11 -6.96 -5.49
CA ARG A 257 15.32 -6.92 -6.33
C ARG A 257 16.21 -5.74 -6.05
N GLY A 258 15.62 -4.54 -5.93
CA GLY A 258 16.37 -3.33 -5.57
C GLY A 258 17.08 -3.51 -4.23
N GLU A 259 16.36 -3.97 -3.20
CA GLU A 259 16.93 -4.31 -1.89
C GLU A 259 18.04 -5.36 -1.98
N SER A 260 17.85 -6.39 -2.82
CA SER A 260 18.86 -7.45 -3.01
C SER A 260 20.13 -6.94 -3.67
N LEU A 261 20.00 -6.17 -4.76
CA LEU A 261 21.14 -5.63 -5.49
C LEU A 261 21.87 -4.57 -4.66
N ALA A 262 21.13 -3.70 -3.98
CA ALA A 262 21.71 -2.71 -3.09
C ALA A 262 22.46 -3.37 -1.93
N LEU A 263 21.93 -4.46 -1.36
CA LEU A 263 22.64 -5.27 -0.38
C LEU A 263 23.92 -5.91 -0.94
N ILE A 264 23.88 -6.50 -2.13
CA ILE A 264 25.09 -7.06 -2.76
C ILE A 264 26.15 -5.96 -2.85
N VAL A 265 25.80 -4.81 -3.44
CA VAL A 265 26.72 -3.70 -3.63
C VAL A 265 27.29 -3.21 -2.29
N ILE A 266 26.45 -2.92 -1.30
CA ILE A 266 26.95 -2.39 -0.02
C ILE A 266 27.79 -3.42 0.74
N SER A 267 27.47 -4.72 0.61
CA SER A 267 28.28 -5.80 1.21
C SER A 267 29.64 -5.99 0.53
N HIS A 268 29.79 -5.57 -0.73
CA HIS A 268 31.09 -5.55 -1.39
C HIS A 268 31.91 -4.30 -1.03
N LEU A 269 31.26 -3.16 -0.82
CA LEU A 269 31.92 -1.94 -0.33
C LEU A 269 32.36 -2.07 1.13
N PHE A 270 31.54 -2.73 1.95
CA PHE A 270 31.76 -2.99 3.39
C PHE A 270 31.61 -4.49 3.68
N PRO A 271 32.64 -5.31 3.39
CA PRO A 271 32.59 -6.74 3.63
C PRO A 271 32.43 -7.05 5.13
N ALA A 272 31.26 -7.58 5.49
CA ALA A 272 30.95 -8.03 6.84
C ALA A 272 30.07 -9.29 6.76
N HIS A 273 30.26 -10.22 7.70
CA HIS A 273 29.51 -11.47 7.74
C HIS A 273 28.15 -11.33 8.45
N ASP A 274 27.91 -10.18 9.10
CA ASP A 274 26.73 -9.93 9.94
C ASP A 274 25.67 -9.04 9.27
N TRP A 275 25.74 -8.86 7.95
CA TRP A 275 24.68 -8.23 7.17
C TRP A 275 23.38 -9.04 7.28
N ARG A 276 22.34 -8.44 7.86
CA ARG A 276 21.01 -9.04 8.05
C ARG A 276 20.01 -8.40 7.09
N ARG A 277 19.24 -9.23 6.37
CA ARG A 277 18.14 -8.79 5.49
C ARG A 277 16.86 -8.58 6.29
N THR A 278 16.02 -7.63 5.89
CA THR A 278 14.70 -7.38 6.50
C THR A 278 14.77 -7.31 8.03
N SER A 279 15.76 -6.60 8.54
CA SER A 279 16.12 -6.58 9.95
C SER A 279 15.17 -5.68 10.73
N ARG A 280 14.82 -6.06 11.97
CA ARG A 280 14.01 -5.23 12.89
C ARG A 280 14.75 -5.01 14.22
N PRO A 281 15.85 -4.22 14.21
CA PRO A 281 16.69 -4.02 15.39
C PRO A 281 15.89 -3.46 16.57
N ALA A 282 16.36 -3.73 17.79
CA ALA A 282 15.68 -3.29 19.00
C ALA A 282 15.54 -1.76 19.10
N PHE A 283 16.51 -1.00 18.59
CA PHE A 283 16.49 0.47 18.59
C PHE A 283 15.42 1.08 17.66
N LEU A 284 14.86 0.29 16.73
CA LEU A 284 13.74 0.71 15.87
C LEU A 284 12.36 0.46 16.50
N LEU A 285 12.29 0.29 17.82
CA LEU A 285 11.03 0.12 18.56
C LEU A 285 10.25 1.44 18.58
N ARG A 286 9.10 1.45 17.92
CA ARG A 286 8.20 2.60 17.88
C ARG A 286 7.47 2.79 19.20
N ASP A 287 6.95 3.99 19.34
CA ASP A 287 6.06 4.46 20.39
C ASP A 287 4.79 3.61 20.60
N ASN A 288 4.35 2.89 19.56
CA ASN A 288 3.19 2.01 19.61
C ASN A 288 3.56 0.55 19.96
N GLY A 289 4.84 0.24 20.19
CA GLY A 289 5.34 -1.08 20.54
C GLY A 289 5.72 -1.98 19.36
N HIS A 290 5.53 -1.53 18.11
CA HIS A 290 5.98 -2.27 16.92
C HIS A 290 7.37 -1.81 16.49
N ARG A 291 8.20 -2.70 15.94
CA ARG A 291 9.52 -2.34 15.40
C ARG A 291 9.44 -2.00 13.91
N LEU A 292 10.13 -0.95 13.48
CA LEU A 292 10.36 -0.67 12.06
C LEU A 292 11.34 -1.70 11.47
N GLU A 293 11.26 -1.91 10.16
CA GLU A 293 12.11 -2.81 9.38
C GLU A 293 13.17 -1.99 8.62
N LEU A 294 14.37 -2.53 8.46
CA LEU A 294 15.42 -2.06 7.55
C LEU A 294 15.65 -3.13 6.48
N ASP A 295 15.85 -2.72 5.24
CA ASP A 295 16.11 -3.68 4.16
C ASP A 295 17.41 -4.45 4.37
N ALA A 296 18.47 -3.75 4.83
CA ALA A 296 19.68 -4.39 5.34
C ALA A 296 20.33 -3.63 6.51
N TYR A 297 20.97 -4.36 7.41
CA TYR A 297 21.69 -3.80 8.56
C TYR A 297 22.88 -4.67 8.96
N SER A 298 24.04 -4.05 9.18
CA SER A 298 25.22 -4.67 9.80
C SER A 298 25.52 -4.00 11.16
N PRO A 299 25.35 -4.73 12.27
CA PRO A 299 25.73 -4.24 13.60
C PRO A 299 27.21 -3.86 13.73
N SER A 300 28.13 -4.66 13.16
CA SER A 300 29.57 -4.42 13.26
C SER A 300 30.00 -3.15 12.52
N GLN A 301 29.34 -2.83 11.41
CA GLN A 301 29.61 -1.63 10.62
C GLN A 301 28.84 -0.40 11.12
N GLN A 302 27.90 -0.55 12.06
CA GLN A 302 26.91 0.50 12.41
C GLN A 302 26.28 1.13 11.15
N LEU A 303 25.97 0.28 10.16
CA LEU A 303 25.53 0.71 8.83
C LEU A 303 24.22 0.02 8.47
N ALA A 304 23.27 0.79 8.00
CA ALA A 304 21.99 0.33 7.49
C ALA A 304 21.77 0.83 6.06
N LEU A 305 20.93 0.09 5.32
CA LEU A 305 20.54 0.41 3.96
C LEU A 305 19.02 0.27 3.85
N GLU A 306 18.39 1.25 3.18
CA GLU A 306 16.99 1.22 2.78
C GLU A 306 16.88 1.54 1.29
N TYR A 307 16.23 0.67 0.53
CA TYR A 307 15.91 0.87 -0.88
C TYR A 307 14.49 1.40 -1.02
N HIS A 308 14.39 2.68 -1.34
CA HIS A 308 13.10 3.33 -1.55
C HIS A 308 12.60 3.08 -2.97
N GLY A 309 11.72 2.08 -3.11
CA GLY A 309 10.92 1.89 -4.31
C GLY A 309 9.88 3.01 -4.52
N MET A 310 9.15 2.95 -5.62
CA MET A 310 8.28 4.06 -6.06
C MET A 310 7.19 4.45 -5.04
N HIS A 311 6.74 3.50 -4.21
CA HIS A 311 5.73 3.69 -3.17
C HIS A 311 6.17 4.61 -2.01
N HIS A 312 7.48 4.84 -1.84
CA HIS A 312 8.01 5.80 -0.86
C HIS A 312 7.86 7.25 -1.31
N TYR A 313 7.65 7.51 -2.60
CA TYR A 313 7.55 8.88 -3.13
C TYR A 313 6.18 9.22 -3.71
N LYS A 314 5.38 8.21 -4.08
CA LYS A 314 4.04 8.42 -4.64
C LYS A 314 3.06 7.36 -4.11
N PRO A 315 1.80 7.73 -3.87
CA PRO A 315 0.75 6.75 -3.56
C PRO A 315 0.51 5.83 -4.76
N ARG A 316 0.04 4.60 -4.51
CA ARG A 316 -0.23 3.61 -5.57
C ARG A 316 -1.36 4.03 -6.50
N SER A 317 -2.36 4.71 -5.95
CA SER A 317 -3.44 5.35 -6.69
C SER A 317 -3.82 6.67 -6.02
N GLN A 318 -4.77 7.41 -6.60
CA GLN A 318 -5.31 8.62 -5.99
C GLN A 318 -6.46 8.35 -4.99
N SER A 319 -6.69 7.08 -4.61
CA SER A 319 -7.68 6.75 -3.59
C SER A 319 -7.28 7.37 -2.24
N ALA A 320 -8.28 7.75 -1.44
CA ALA A 320 -8.04 8.31 -0.11
C ALA A 320 -7.25 7.35 0.80
N GLU A 321 -7.46 6.04 0.65
CA GLU A 321 -6.74 5.00 1.38
C GLU A 321 -5.26 4.93 0.99
N ASP A 322 -4.95 4.93 -0.32
CA ASP A 322 -3.56 4.90 -0.79
C ASP A 322 -2.80 6.18 -0.43
N LEU A 323 -3.48 7.34 -0.44
CA LEU A 323 -2.92 8.61 0.03
C LEU A 323 -2.59 8.55 1.52
N ALA A 324 -3.51 8.06 2.36
CA ALA A 324 -3.28 7.89 3.79
C ALA A 324 -2.14 6.89 4.07
N ALA A 325 -2.10 5.79 3.34
CA ALA A 325 -1.04 4.78 3.44
C ALA A 325 0.33 5.37 3.05
N HIS A 326 0.38 6.19 2.00
CA HIS A 326 1.60 6.88 1.57
C HIS A 326 2.07 7.91 2.62
N VAL A 327 1.18 8.71 3.20
CA VAL A 327 1.52 9.63 4.30
C VAL A 327 2.09 8.87 5.50
N ALA A 328 1.48 7.73 5.87
CA ALA A 328 1.98 6.88 6.93
C ALA A 328 3.34 6.24 6.59
N GLN A 329 3.62 5.94 5.31
CA GLN A 329 4.94 5.49 4.85
C GLN A 329 5.99 6.59 5.05
N VAL A 330 5.73 7.80 4.58
CA VAL A 330 6.66 8.94 4.71
C VAL A 330 6.98 9.25 6.18
N GLN A 331 5.98 9.19 7.07
CA GLN A 331 6.18 9.34 8.50
C GLN A 331 7.06 8.24 9.10
N ARG A 332 6.88 6.99 8.67
CA ARG A 332 7.72 5.86 9.12
C ARG A 332 9.15 6.02 8.64
N ASP A 333 9.37 6.47 7.41
CA ASP A 333 10.73 6.68 6.88
C ASP A 333 11.47 7.78 7.67
N ALA A 334 10.78 8.88 8.01
CA ALA A 334 11.33 9.91 8.90
C ALA A 334 11.65 9.38 10.32
N GLU A 335 10.76 8.54 10.87
CA GLU A 335 10.99 7.88 12.17
C GLU A 335 12.21 6.94 12.11
N LYS A 336 12.41 6.19 11.02
CA LYS A 336 13.59 5.34 10.82
C LYS A 336 14.87 6.15 10.85
N ARG A 337 14.95 7.24 10.06
CA ARG A 337 16.14 8.12 10.03
C ARG A 337 16.52 8.60 11.43
N THR A 338 15.54 9.13 12.15
CA THR A 338 15.74 9.69 13.50
C THR A 338 16.30 8.63 14.44
N ARG A 339 15.69 7.44 14.46
CA ARG A 339 16.12 6.35 15.36
C ARG A 339 17.47 5.74 14.97
N CYS A 340 17.81 5.69 13.68
CA CYS A 340 19.14 5.26 13.25
C CYS A 340 20.21 6.23 13.75
N VAL A 341 20.00 7.54 13.59
CA VAL A 341 20.90 8.58 14.11
C VAL A 341 21.06 8.48 15.63
N GLU A 342 19.95 8.34 16.37
CA GLU A 342 19.98 8.18 17.84
C GLU A 342 20.75 6.92 18.28
N ALA A 343 20.73 5.86 17.48
CA ALA A 343 21.43 4.61 17.75
C ALA A 343 22.89 4.60 17.29
N GLY A 344 23.39 5.70 16.69
CA GLY A 344 24.73 5.74 16.10
C GLY A 344 24.86 4.92 14.82
N VAL A 345 23.75 4.61 14.15
CA VAL A 345 23.71 3.85 12.90
C VAL A 345 23.56 4.80 11.72
N THR A 346 24.52 4.75 10.78
CA THR A 346 24.41 5.50 9.53
C THR A 346 23.43 4.80 8.60
N LEU A 347 22.39 5.50 8.15
CA LEU A 347 21.39 4.97 7.22
C LEU A 347 21.64 5.48 5.81
N ILE A 348 21.94 4.58 4.88
CA ILE A 348 22.03 4.86 3.44
C ILE A 348 20.67 4.66 2.81
N GLU A 349 20.05 5.73 2.31
CA GLU A 349 18.74 5.67 1.66
C GLU A 349 18.91 5.78 0.14
N MET A 350 18.72 4.67 -0.56
CA MET A 350 18.87 4.59 -2.00
C MET A 350 17.52 4.81 -2.69
N LYS A 351 17.48 5.74 -3.66
CA LYS A 351 16.29 5.94 -4.49
C LYS A 351 16.11 4.83 -5.53
N ASP A 352 14.90 4.69 -6.05
CA ASP A 352 14.60 3.78 -7.15
C ASP A 352 15.53 4.05 -8.36
N ARG A 353 16.18 2.99 -8.85
CA ARG A 353 17.12 3.02 -9.97
C ARG A 353 16.87 1.83 -10.90
N PRO A 354 17.27 1.90 -12.19
CA PRO A 354 17.33 0.71 -13.04
C PRO A 354 18.15 -0.38 -12.37
N LEU A 355 17.66 -1.63 -12.37
CA LEU A 355 18.29 -2.81 -11.74
C LEU A 355 19.56 -3.25 -12.48
N ALA A 356 20.56 -2.37 -12.55
CA ALA A 356 21.84 -2.56 -13.19
C ALA A 356 22.96 -2.44 -12.14
N PRO A 357 23.83 -3.46 -12.00
CA PRO A 357 24.93 -3.45 -11.02
C PRO A 357 25.78 -2.18 -11.02
N ALA A 358 26.15 -1.67 -12.21
CA ALA A 358 26.98 -0.47 -12.34
C ALA A 358 26.27 0.79 -11.82
N ALA A 359 24.98 0.94 -12.13
CA ALA A 359 24.19 2.08 -11.67
C ALA A 359 23.99 2.07 -10.14
N PHE A 360 23.76 0.88 -9.56
CA PHE A 360 23.68 0.73 -8.11
C PHE A 360 25.02 0.99 -7.42
N LEU A 361 26.12 0.47 -7.97
CA LEU A 361 27.46 0.71 -7.44
C LEU A 361 27.79 2.20 -7.39
N SER A 362 27.65 2.91 -8.51
CA SER A 362 27.92 4.34 -8.59
C SER A 362 27.03 5.14 -7.62
N CYS A 363 25.73 4.84 -7.56
CA CYS A 363 24.80 5.54 -6.67
C CYS A 363 25.11 5.30 -5.19
N ILE A 364 25.44 4.07 -4.79
CA ILE A 364 25.76 3.75 -3.39
C ILE A 364 27.12 4.36 -3.01
N GLN A 365 28.12 4.33 -3.89
CA GLN A 365 29.40 5.03 -3.65
C GLN A 365 29.19 6.52 -3.40
N GLU A 366 28.35 7.19 -4.18
CA GLU A 366 27.99 8.60 -3.97
C GLU A 366 27.33 8.83 -2.61
N LEU A 367 26.31 8.03 -2.26
CA LEU A 367 25.59 8.15 -0.99
C LEU A 367 26.50 7.86 0.22
N VAL A 368 27.40 6.88 0.11
CA VAL A 368 28.39 6.54 1.12
C VAL A 368 29.38 7.69 1.32
N GLY A 369 29.85 8.31 0.23
CA GLY A 369 30.72 9.49 0.29
C GLY A 369 30.02 10.71 0.92
N GLN A 370 28.75 10.94 0.59
CA GLN A 370 27.93 12.01 1.20
C GLN A 370 27.72 11.80 2.70
N ALA A 371 27.66 10.53 3.15
CA ALA A 371 27.59 10.18 4.56
C ALA A 371 28.94 10.27 5.30
N GLY A 372 30.03 10.65 4.61
CA GLY A 372 31.38 10.73 5.19
C GLY A 372 31.99 9.36 5.52
N LEU A 373 31.47 8.28 4.93
CA LEU A 373 31.97 6.93 5.13
C LEU A 373 33.04 6.59 4.10
N VAL A 374 34.08 5.87 4.52
CA VAL A 374 35.12 5.35 3.64
C VAL A 374 34.89 3.84 3.47
N PRO A 375 34.60 3.35 2.24
CA PRO A 375 34.46 1.92 2.01
C PRO A 375 35.73 1.15 2.36
N THR A 376 35.57 -0.05 2.94
CA THR A 376 36.69 -0.99 3.14
C THR A 376 37.28 -1.42 1.80
N VAL A 377 36.44 -1.53 0.77
CA VAL A 377 36.85 -1.80 -0.62
C VAL A 377 36.33 -0.67 -1.50
N PRO A 378 37.13 0.38 -1.77
CA PRO A 378 36.67 1.57 -2.52
C PRO A 378 36.24 1.27 -3.96
N ASN A 379 36.89 0.28 -4.59
CA ASN A 379 36.67 -0.12 -5.99
C ASN A 379 36.33 -1.62 -6.06
N PRO A 380 35.13 -2.03 -5.65
CA PRO A 380 34.74 -3.44 -5.74
C PRO A 380 34.62 -3.88 -7.20
N SER A 381 34.93 -5.14 -7.48
CA SER A 381 34.80 -5.70 -8.84
C SER A 381 33.34 -5.67 -9.31
N LEU A 382 33.06 -4.87 -10.33
CA LEU A 382 31.74 -4.82 -10.98
C LEU A 382 31.36 -6.19 -11.56
N GLU A 383 32.33 -6.96 -12.05
CA GLU A 383 32.13 -8.31 -12.56
C GLU A 383 31.64 -9.24 -11.43
N LEU A 384 32.23 -9.17 -10.23
CA LEU A 384 31.83 -9.98 -9.09
C LEU A 384 30.43 -9.61 -8.57
N ILE A 385 30.13 -8.30 -8.48
CA ILE A 385 28.78 -7.80 -8.14
C ILE A 385 27.77 -8.31 -9.17
N THR A 386 28.11 -8.25 -10.46
CA THR A 386 27.25 -8.70 -11.56
C THR A 386 27.05 -10.21 -11.50
N SER A 387 28.11 -10.99 -11.24
CA SER A 387 28.03 -12.44 -11.07
C SER A 387 27.08 -12.82 -9.93
N ARG A 388 27.27 -12.24 -8.74
CA ARG A 388 26.36 -12.48 -7.60
C ARG A 388 24.95 -12.00 -7.86
N TRP A 389 24.79 -10.87 -8.56
CA TRP A 389 23.47 -10.39 -8.96
C TRP A 389 22.77 -11.38 -9.89
N ASN A 390 23.51 -11.94 -10.84
CA ASN A 390 23.02 -12.97 -11.75
C ASN A 390 22.67 -14.26 -10.99
N GLU A 391 23.46 -14.67 -9.99
CA GLU A 391 23.14 -15.79 -9.10
C GLU A 391 21.84 -15.56 -8.33
N ILE A 392 21.61 -14.36 -7.78
CA ILE A 392 20.35 -14.02 -7.09
C ILE A 392 19.17 -13.93 -8.08
N CYS A 393 19.44 -13.47 -9.29
CA CYS A 393 18.45 -13.44 -10.37
C CYS A 393 18.18 -14.81 -10.98
N ALA A 394 19.06 -15.79 -10.75
CA ALA A 394 18.80 -17.17 -11.08
C ALA A 394 17.60 -17.63 -10.27
N ASN A 395 16.73 -18.42 -10.90
CA ASN A 395 15.51 -18.86 -10.26
C ASN A 395 15.90 -19.86 -9.13
N PRO A 396 15.73 -19.51 -7.84
CA PRO A 396 16.20 -20.37 -6.75
C PRO A 396 15.43 -21.69 -6.65
N LEU A 397 14.32 -21.80 -7.38
CA LEU A 397 13.50 -22.99 -7.49
C LEU A 397 13.77 -23.76 -8.78
N GLU A 398 14.71 -23.34 -9.63
CA GLU A 398 14.97 -23.97 -10.92
C GLU A 398 15.31 -25.45 -10.79
N GLU A 399 16.24 -25.81 -9.90
CA GLU A 399 16.56 -27.23 -9.67
C GLU A 399 15.35 -28.04 -9.22
N PHE A 400 14.55 -27.48 -8.30
CA PHE A 400 13.33 -28.09 -7.80
C PHE A 400 12.28 -28.27 -8.91
N GLN A 401 12.12 -27.24 -9.75
CA GLN A 401 11.19 -27.20 -10.87
C GLN A 401 11.61 -28.16 -11.98
N GLN A 402 12.91 -28.25 -12.29
CA GLN A 402 13.45 -29.23 -13.23
C GLN A 402 13.31 -30.65 -12.68
N ALA A 403 13.52 -30.86 -11.38
CA ALA A 403 13.26 -32.15 -10.74
C ALA A 403 11.78 -32.54 -10.80
N LEU A 404 10.86 -31.59 -10.62
CA LEU A 404 9.42 -31.80 -10.78
C LEU A 404 9.10 -32.28 -12.20
N LEU A 405 9.60 -31.59 -13.23
CA LEU A 405 9.37 -31.96 -14.63
C LEU A 405 9.96 -33.34 -14.96
N ARG A 406 11.19 -33.63 -14.52
CA ARG A 406 11.80 -34.96 -14.70
C ARG A 406 10.97 -36.06 -14.02
N ASN A 407 10.50 -35.82 -12.80
CA ASN A 407 9.74 -36.81 -12.03
C ASN A 407 8.32 -37.02 -12.53
N LEU A 408 7.74 -36.06 -13.25
CA LEU A 408 6.45 -36.24 -13.94
C LEU A 408 6.56 -37.27 -15.08
N GLY A 409 7.75 -37.51 -15.65
CA GLY A 409 7.96 -38.53 -16.67
C GLY A 409 7.03 -38.34 -17.88
N HIS A 410 6.18 -39.33 -18.17
CA HIS A 410 5.19 -39.26 -19.25
C HIS A 410 3.97 -38.39 -18.94
N HIS A 411 3.86 -37.83 -17.73
CA HIS A 411 2.76 -36.96 -17.35
C HIS A 411 3.00 -35.51 -17.80
N LYS A 412 1.93 -34.79 -18.16
CA LYS A 412 2.00 -33.39 -18.61
C LYS A 412 1.56 -32.45 -17.48
N LEU A 413 2.39 -31.50 -17.07
CA LEU A 413 2.00 -30.44 -16.14
C LEU A 413 0.96 -29.51 -16.80
N VAL A 414 -0.19 -29.31 -16.16
CA VAL A 414 -1.31 -28.48 -16.65
C VAL A 414 -1.38 -27.15 -15.88
N SER A 415 -1.13 -27.17 -14.57
CA SER A 415 -1.01 -25.95 -13.75
C SER A 415 -0.09 -26.20 -12.55
N HIS A 416 0.57 -25.20 -11.97
CA HIS A 416 0.74 -23.81 -12.39
C HIS A 416 1.89 -23.68 -13.43
N GLU A 417 2.13 -22.48 -13.95
CA GLU A 417 3.37 -22.17 -14.68
C GLU A 417 4.58 -22.63 -13.86
N ILE A 418 5.50 -23.36 -14.48
CA ILE A 418 6.62 -23.99 -13.75
C ILE A 418 7.39 -22.99 -12.89
N ALA A 419 7.64 -21.76 -13.39
CA ALA A 419 8.32 -20.69 -12.67
C ALA A 419 7.59 -20.21 -11.39
N LYS A 420 6.26 -20.38 -11.34
CA LYS A 420 5.42 -20.06 -10.17
C LYS A 420 5.27 -21.25 -9.21
N VAL A 421 5.72 -22.44 -9.61
CA VAL A 421 5.65 -23.63 -8.77
C VAL A 421 6.72 -23.52 -7.69
N ASN A 422 6.27 -23.24 -6.47
CA ASN A 422 7.06 -23.39 -5.26
C ASN A 422 6.80 -24.77 -4.61
N LYS A 423 7.53 -25.07 -3.54
CA LYS A 423 7.46 -26.38 -2.86
C LYS A 423 6.05 -26.72 -2.36
N ASP A 424 5.28 -25.73 -1.93
CA ASP A 424 3.96 -25.97 -1.33
C ASP A 424 2.79 -25.82 -2.32
N CYS A 425 3.08 -25.42 -3.55
CA CYS A 425 2.09 -25.23 -4.61
C CYS A 425 1.34 -26.53 -4.95
N MET A 426 0.02 -26.45 -5.11
CA MET A 426 -0.78 -27.52 -5.69
C MET A 426 -0.70 -27.42 -7.21
N VAL A 427 -0.23 -28.49 -7.83
CA VAL A 427 -0.09 -28.60 -9.29
C VAL A 427 -1.09 -29.60 -9.84
N VAL A 428 -1.67 -29.26 -10.98
CA VAL A 428 -2.50 -30.17 -11.77
C VAL A 428 -1.64 -30.76 -12.88
N TYR A 429 -1.68 -32.08 -13.06
CA TYR A 429 -0.98 -32.79 -14.12
C TYR A 429 -1.91 -33.79 -14.80
N GLN A 430 -1.70 -34.01 -16.09
CA GLN A 430 -2.41 -34.98 -16.91
C GLN A 430 -1.61 -36.27 -16.99
N CYS A 431 -2.24 -37.41 -16.69
CA CYS A 431 -1.56 -38.70 -16.75
C CYS A 431 -1.28 -39.13 -18.19
N GLY A 432 -0.01 -39.37 -18.56
CA GLY A 432 0.36 -39.93 -19.86
C GLY A 432 -0.12 -41.36 -20.19
N HIS A 433 -0.81 -42.08 -19.29
CA HIS A 433 -1.37 -43.40 -19.57
C HIS A 433 -2.89 -43.37 -19.75
N CYS A 434 -3.64 -42.80 -18.81
CA CYS A 434 -5.10 -42.75 -18.86
C CYS A 434 -5.67 -41.37 -19.25
N ASN A 435 -4.82 -40.37 -19.49
CA ASN A 435 -5.17 -38.97 -19.80
C ASN A 435 -5.98 -38.21 -18.74
N GLU A 436 -6.21 -38.81 -17.57
CA GLU A 436 -6.93 -38.18 -16.48
C GLU A 436 -6.14 -37.06 -15.78
N LEU A 437 -6.86 -36.02 -15.36
CA LEU A 437 -6.30 -34.89 -14.62
C LEU A 437 -6.19 -35.22 -13.14
N ASN A 438 -5.01 -34.98 -12.58
CA ASN A 438 -4.68 -35.27 -11.21
C ASN A 438 -4.10 -34.04 -10.53
N THR A 439 -4.34 -33.88 -9.23
CA THR A 439 -3.79 -32.77 -8.45
C THR A 439 -2.86 -33.32 -7.38
N ALA A 440 -1.66 -32.74 -7.26
CA ALA A 440 -0.70 -33.10 -6.22
C ALA A 440 0.05 -31.87 -5.73
N GLN A 441 0.58 -31.93 -4.51
CA GLN A 441 1.50 -30.90 -4.04
C GLN A 441 2.85 -31.08 -4.73
N ALA A 442 3.44 -29.99 -5.25
CA ALA A 442 4.67 -30.03 -6.04
C ALA A 442 5.83 -30.70 -5.28
N LYS A 443 6.01 -30.41 -3.98
CA LYS A 443 7.04 -31.11 -3.18
C LYS A 443 6.81 -32.60 -3.09
N GLY A 444 5.56 -33.08 -3.14
CA GLY A 444 5.26 -34.52 -3.12
C GLY A 444 5.61 -35.25 -4.42
N LEU A 445 5.77 -34.50 -5.53
CA LEU A 445 6.24 -35.03 -6.80
C LEU A 445 7.78 -34.98 -6.91
N VAL A 446 8.45 -34.15 -6.10
CA VAL A 446 9.92 -34.01 -6.07
C VAL A 446 10.55 -34.84 -4.95
N ALA A 447 9.99 -34.84 -3.75
CA ALA A 447 10.51 -35.48 -2.55
C ALA A 447 9.73 -36.75 -2.20
N GLY A 448 10.45 -37.86 -2.02
CA GLY A 448 9.92 -39.17 -1.62
C GLY A 448 10.04 -40.25 -2.70
N ARG A 449 9.62 -41.49 -2.38
CA ARG A 449 9.43 -42.53 -3.41
C ARG A 449 8.36 -42.01 -4.37
N VAL A 450 8.80 -41.49 -5.51
CA VAL A 450 7.99 -40.85 -6.55
C VAL A 450 6.68 -41.62 -6.70
N ARG A 451 5.53 -40.94 -6.53
CA ARG A 451 4.23 -41.50 -6.94
C ARG A 451 4.25 -41.55 -8.47
N LYS A 452 4.97 -42.52 -9.06
CA LYS A 452 5.15 -42.72 -10.51
C LYS A 452 3.84 -43.05 -11.24
N TYR A 453 2.73 -43.09 -10.52
CA TYR A 453 1.48 -43.63 -11.01
C TYR A 453 0.38 -42.63 -10.77
N CYS A 454 -0.46 -42.46 -11.79
CA CYS A 454 -1.78 -41.90 -11.60
C CYS A 454 -2.54 -42.74 -10.55
N PRO A 455 -3.22 -42.11 -9.58
CA PRO A 455 -4.10 -42.78 -8.64
C PRO A 455 -5.04 -43.81 -9.28
N LEU A 456 -5.50 -43.53 -10.52
CA LEU A 456 -6.40 -44.39 -11.28
C LEU A 456 -5.69 -45.55 -12.01
N CYS A 457 -4.39 -45.44 -12.29
CA CYS A 457 -3.60 -46.50 -12.95
C CYS A 457 -2.97 -47.50 -11.97
N LYS A 458 -3.24 -47.38 -10.67
CA LYS A 458 -2.68 -48.26 -9.64
C LYS A 458 -3.46 -49.59 -9.63
N ASP A 459 -2.92 -50.64 -10.24
CA ASP A 459 -3.56 -51.96 -10.32
C ASP A 459 -3.63 -52.71 -8.95
N ALA A 460 -4.51 -53.72 -8.88
CA ALA A 460 -4.77 -54.51 -7.67
C ALA A 460 -3.59 -55.41 -7.26
N VAL A 461 -2.78 -55.86 -8.23
CA VAL A 461 -1.63 -56.76 -8.03
C VAL A 461 -0.50 -56.04 -7.29
N THR A 462 -0.17 -54.82 -7.71
CA THR A 462 0.85 -54.00 -7.02
C THR A 462 0.42 -53.62 -5.59
N SER A 463 -0.89 -53.57 -5.33
CA SER A 463 -1.44 -53.33 -3.99
C SER A 463 -1.26 -54.54 -3.06
N GLN A 464 -1.41 -55.77 -3.55
CA GLN A 464 -1.22 -57.00 -2.76
C GLN A 464 0.24 -57.19 -2.30
N GLN A 465 1.21 -57.02 -3.20
CA GLN A 465 2.63 -57.19 -2.85
C GLN A 465 3.09 -56.20 -1.77
N ARG A 466 2.69 -54.92 -1.89
CA ARG A 466 3.02 -53.89 -0.89
C ARG A 466 2.43 -54.18 0.48
N ARG A 467 1.27 -54.85 0.54
CA ARG A 467 0.64 -55.24 1.82
C ARG A 467 1.46 -56.31 2.54
N ALA A 468 1.91 -57.33 1.82
CA ALA A 468 2.76 -58.38 2.39
C ALA A 468 4.09 -57.80 2.93
N GLU A 469 4.73 -56.92 2.16
CA GLU A 469 5.96 -56.23 2.58
C GLU A 469 5.73 -55.34 3.82
N ALA A 470 4.61 -54.61 3.85
CA ALA A 470 4.28 -53.75 4.99
C ALA A 470 4.01 -54.55 6.27
N LEU A 471 3.25 -55.65 6.22
CA LEU A 471 3.00 -56.50 7.38
C LEU A 471 4.29 -57.14 7.91
N SER A 472 5.17 -57.61 7.02
CA SER A 472 6.50 -58.12 7.41
C SER A 472 7.33 -57.04 8.13
N ALA A 473 7.31 -55.81 7.60
CA ALA A 473 7.96 -54.68 8.25
C ALA A 473 7.33 -54.29 9.60
N TRP A 474 6.05 -54.57 9.84
CA TRP A 474 5.37 -54.30 11.12
C TRP A 474 5.76 -55.32 12.19
N VAL A 475 5.94 -56.61 11.83
CA VAL A 475 6.54 -57.61 12.74
C VAL A 475 7.93 -57.16 13.19
N ALA A 476 8.77 -56.73 12.25
CA ALA A 476 10.12 -56.26 12.54
C ALA A 476 10.15 -55.02 13.45
N GLN A 477 9.07 -54.23 13.48
CA GLN A 477 8.89 -53.07 14.37
C GLN A 477 8.30 -53.45 15.74
N GLY A 478 8.10 -54.74 16.02
CA GLY A 478 7.66 -55.25 17.31
C GLY A 478 6.14 -55.46 17.43
N LEU A 479 5.38 -55.41 16.33
CA LEU A 479 3.97 -55.77 16.37
C LEU A 479 3.84 -57.30 16.56
N PRO A 480 3.12 -57.80 17.58
CA PRO A 480 3.05 -59.23 17.83
C PRO A 480 2.42 -59.98 16.64
N PRO A 481 2.95 -61.16 16.24
CA PRO A 481 2.38 -61.96 15.16
C PRO A 481 0.89 -62.27 15.37
N SER A 482 0.49 -62.55 16.61
CA SER A 482 -0.91 -62.79 17.01
C SER A 482 -1.87 -61.62 16.70
N VAL A 483 -1.35 -60.40 16.56
CA VAL A 483 -2.13 -59.24 16.12
C VAL A 483 -2.32 -59.27 14.60
N ILE A 484 -1.26 -59.59 13.85
CA ILE A 484 -1.28 -59.65 12.39
C ILE A 484 -2.16 -60.79 11.88
N ASP A 485 -2.15 -61.93 12.55
CA ASP A 485 -2.96 -63.10 12.18
C ASP A 485 -4.48 -62.81 12.24
N ARG A 486 -4.89 -61.78 13.00
CA ARG A 486 -6.28 -61.31 13.12
C ARG A 486 -6.55 -60.02 12.33
N MET A 487 -5.62 -59.60 11.47
CA MET A 487 -5.80 -58.44 10.61
C MET A 487 -6.47 -58.81 9.29
N GLU A 488 -7.50 -58.06 8.94
CA GLU A 488 -8.25 -58.16 7.69
C GLU A 488 -8.05 -56.90 6.84
N PHE A 489 -8.58 -56.87 5.62
CA PHE A 489 -8.56 -55.70 4.74
C PHE A 489 -9.97 -55.37 4.27
N ASP A 490 -10.30 -54.08 4.22
CA ASP A 490 -11.53 -53.64 3.56
C ASP A 490 -11.32 -53.35 2.07
N ASP A 491 -12.41 -53.04 1.37
CA ASP A 491 -12.43 -52.68 -0.05
C ASP A 491 -11.60 -51.43 -0.37
N SER A 492 -11.30 -50.61 0.66
CA SER A 492 -10.43 -49.43 0.56
C SER A 492 -8.95 -49.75 0.83
N ASN A 493 -8.57 -51.03 0.96
CA ASN A 493 -7.24 -51.51 1.33
C ASN A 493 -6.72 -50.97 2.68
N ARG A 494 -7.61 -50.68 3.63
CA ARG A 494 -7.22 -50.33 5.00
C ARG A 494 -7.05 -51.60 5.81
N TYR A 495 -6.06 -51.63 6.70
CA TYR A 495 -5.91 -52.72 7.64
C TYR A 495 -7.01 -52.62 8.70
N LEU A 496 -7.71 -53.72 8.96
CA LEU A 496 -8.69 -53.88 10.02
C LEU A 496 -8.16 -54.89 11.02
N TYR A 497 -8.41 -54.70 12.32
CA TYR A 497 -8.18 -55.71 13.35
C TYR A 497 -9.51 -56.09 13.98
N ARG A 498 -9.83 -57.38 14.01
CA ARG A 498 -11.03 -57.92 14.65
C ARG A 498 -10.68 -58.46 16.04
N CYS A 499 -11.29 -57.87 17.06
CA CYS A 499 -11.10 -58.33 18.44
C CYS A 499 -12.02 -59.52 18.78
N GLU A 500 -11.88 -60.09 19.99
CA GLU A 500 -12.66 -61.26 20.44
C GLU A 500 -14.14 -60.96 20.67
N ALA A 501 -14.50 -59.70 20.91
CA ALA A 501 -15.88 -59.24 20.98
C ALA A 501 -16.41 -58.76 19.59
N ASP A 502 -15.74 -59.18 18.51
CA ASP A 502 -16.08 -58.90 17.11
C ASP A 502 -16.07 -57.41 16.67
N HIS A 503 -15.55 -56.51 17.51
CA HIS A 503 -15.31 -55.13 17.08
C HIS A 503 -14.17 -55.03 16.06
N LEU A 504 -14.38 -54.21 15.03
CA LEU A 504 -13.39 -53.88 14.02
C LEU A 504 -12.66 -52.56 14.34
N THR A 505 -11.33 -52.59 14.32
CA THR A 505 -10.48 -51.41 14.52
C THR A 505 -9.64 -51.14 13.27
N ILE A 506 -9.75 -49.95 12.70
CA ILE A 506 -8.95 -49.55 11.53
C ILE A 506 -7.53 -49.20 11.99
N LEU A 507 -6.52 -49.78 11.35
CA LEU A 507 -5.10 -49.56 11.61
C LEU A 507 -4.45 -48.82 10.44
N HIS A 508 -3.98 -47.59 10.67
CA HIS A 508 -3.37 -46.77 9.62
C HIS A 508 -1.86 -47.00 9.46
N SER A 509 -1.18 -47.48 10.52
CA SER A 509 0.28 -47.69 10.56
C SER A 509 0.68 -48.65 11.68
N CYS A 510 1.92 -49.15 11.64
CA CYS A 510 2.49 -49.98 12.72
C CYS A 510 2.45 -49.25 14.07
N THR A 511 2.85 -47.98 14.08
CA THR A 511 2.78 -47.14 15.29
C THR A 511 1.36 -47.01 15.83
N SER A 512 0.36 -46.91 14.94
CA SER A 512 -1.06 -46.93 15.34
C SER A 512 -1.39 -48.24 16.03
N ALA A 513 -1.03 -49.38 15.43
CA ALA A 513 -1.29 -50.71 15.98
C ALA A 513 -0.61 -50.95 17.32
N LEU A 514 0.66 -50.56 17.46
CA LEU A 514 1.44 -50.70 18.69
C LEU A 514 0.84 -49.91 19.87
N ARG A 515 0.17 -48.78 19.64
CA ARG A 515 -0.54 -48.04 20.70
C ARG A 515 -1.70 -48.82 21.32
N HIS A 516 -2.22 -49.80 20.60
CA HIS A 516 -3.25 -50.70 21.12
C HIS A 516 -2.63 -51.89 21.83
N VAL A 517 -1.35 -52.21 21.60
CA VAL A 517 -0.70 -53.37 22.20
C VAL A 517 -0.15 -53.02 23.57
N SER A 518 -0.64 -53.70 24.61
CA SER A 518 -0.05 -53.65 25.95
C SER A 518 0.17 -55.08 26.43
N ALA A 519 1.37 -55.35 26.95
CA ALA A 519 1.78 -56.71 27.36
C ALA A 519 1.56 -57.78 26.26
N GLY A 520 1.78 -57.42 24.99
CA GLY A 520 1.62 -58.33 23.84
C GLY A 520 0.18 -58.57 23.39
N VAL A 521 -0.82 -57.97 24.04
CA VAL A 521 -2.24 -58.12 23.70
C VAL A 521 -2.78 -56.83 23.07
N PHE A 522 -3.53 -56.95 21.98
CA PHE A 522 -4.22 -55.82 21.37
C PHE A 522 -5.45 -55.41 22.17
N ASN A 523 -5.38 -54.25 22.80
CA ASN A 523 -6.48 -53.62 23.52
C ASN A 523 -7.42 -52.94 22.53
N CYS A 524 -8.50 -53.65 22.19
CA CYS A 524 -9.54 -53.12 21.33
C CYS A 524 -10.12 -51.81 21.90
N PRO A 525 -10.11 -50.70 21.14
CA PRO A 525 -10.64 -49.43 21.61
C PRO A 525 -12.13 -49.48 21.91
N ALA A 526 -12.91 -50.29 21.18
CA ALA A 526 -14.33 -50.48 21.44
C ALA A 526 -14.57 -51.25 22.75
N CYS A 527 -13.77 -52.28 23.05
CA CYS A 527 -13.85 -52.97 24.34
C CYS A 527 -13.44 -52.06 25.51
N ILE A 528 -12.42 -51.21 25.33
CA ILE A 528 -12.06 -50.21 26.35
C ILE A 528 -13.18 -49.18 26.49
N SER A 529 -13.75 -48.70 25.39
CA SER A 529 -14.88 -47.76 25.37
C SER A 529 -16.07 -48.31 26.14
N ALA A 530 -16.47 -49.55 25.87
CA ALA A 530 -17.60 -50.20 26.56
C ALA A 530 -17.38 -50.30 28.08
N ARG A 531 -16.14 -50.57 28.53
CA ARG A 531 -15.81 -50.66 29.96
C ARG A 531 -15.68 -49.31 30.66
N SER A 532 -15.19 -48.29 29.96
CA SER A 532 -14.83 -46.99 30.55
C SER A 532 -15.82 -45.86 30.26
N GLY A 533 -16.77 -46.06 29.34
CA GLY A 533 -17.64 -45.01 28.80
C GLY A 533 -16.93 -44.02 27.87
N VAL A 534 -15.62 -44.22 27.62
CA VAL A 534 -14.80 -43.34 26.78
C VAL A 534 -15.14 -43.56 25.32
N ALA A 535 -15.19 -42.53 24.48
CA ALA A 535 -15.40 -42.76 23.05
C ALA A 535 -14.26 -43.61 22.44
N VAL A 536 -14.61 -44.50 21.50
CA VAL A 536 -13.72 -45.50 20.89
C VAL A 536 -12.38 -44.90 20.42
N ASN A 537 -12.40 -43.70 19.86
CA ASN A 537 -11.22 -42.98 19.36
C ASN A 537 -10.26 -42.47 20.46
N HIS A 538 -10.70 -42.39 21.72
CA HIS A 538 -9.90 -41.91 22.86
C HIS A 538 -9.47 -43.04 23.81
N ALA A 539 -10.04 -44.23 23.66
CA ALA A 539 -9.99 -45.29 24.65
C ALA A 539 -8.57 -45.80 24.95
N THR A 540 -7.69 -45.88 23.95
CA THR A 540 -6.33 -46.42 24.14
C THR A 540 -5.34 -45.45 24.75
N LEU A 541 -5.56 -44.15 24.57
CA LEU A 541 -4.77 -43.11 25.20
C LEU A 541 -5.39 -42.68 26.53
N PHE A 542 -6.46 -43.32 26.99
CA PHE A 542 -7.23 -42.86 28.14
C PHE A 542 -6.42 -42.76 29.45
N PRO A 543 -5.58 -43.74 29.84
CA PRO A 543 -4.75 -43.61 31.05
C PRO A 543 -3.76 -42.45 30.96
N GLU A 544 -3.08 -42.30 29.82
CA GLU A 544 -2.18 -41.17 29.55
C GLU A 544 -2.95 -39.84 29.55
N TYR A 545 -4.18 -39.82 29.04
CA TYR A 545 -5.04 -38.65 29.05
C TYR A 545 -5.48 -38.24 30.44
N VAL A 546 -5.84 -39.19 31.32
CA VAL A 546 -6.18 -38.90 32.72
C VAL A 546 -4.97 -38.33 33.46
N LYS A 547 -3.79 -38.90 33.21
CA LYS A 547 -2.53 -38.42 33.78
C LYS A 547 -2.18 -37.01 33.30
N ASP A 548 -2.13 -36.78 31.97
CA ASP A 548 -1.83 -35.44 31.40
C ASP A 548 -2.83 -34.39 31.88
N PHE A 549 -4.12 -34.74 31.98
CA PHE A 549 -5.16 -33.86 32.48
C PHE A 549 -4.95 -33.50 33.95
N SER A 550 -4.63 -34.48 34.79
CA SER A 550 -4.37 -34.26 36.23
C SER A 550 -3.09 -33.45 36.46
N ASP A 551 -2.02 -33.77 35.73
CA ASP A 551 -0.74 -33.05 35.77
C ASP A 551 -0.92 -31.58 35.34
N ALA A 552 -1.76 -31.34 34.32
CA ALA A 552 -2.12 -29.99 33.89
C ALA A 552 -2.82 -29.20 35.00
N LEU A 553 -3.85 -29.78 35.62
CA LEU A 553 -4.63 -29.13 36.67
C LEU A 553 -3.73 -28.76 37.85
N ALA A 554 -2.84 -29.67 38.26
CA ALA A 554 -1.84 -29.41 39.29
C ALA A 554 -0.87 -28.28 38.89
N GLY A 555 -0.41 -28.27 37.64
CA GLY A 555 0.44 -27.21 37.09
C GLY A 555 -0.20 -25.81 37.17
N PHE A 556 -1.53 -25.74 37.04
CA PHE A 556 -2.32 -24.51 37.18
C PHE A 556 -2.81 -24.21 38.60
N LYS A 557 -2.30 -24.93 39.60
CA LYS A 557 -2.64 -24.79 41.02
C LYS A 557 -4.10 -25.07 41.36
N PHE A 558 -4.76 -25.92 40.57
CA PHE A 558 -6.07 -26.45 40.93
C PHE A 558 -5.93 -27.69 41.83
N ALA A 559 -6.64 -27.71 42.95
CA ALA A 559 -6.80 -28.89 43.78
C ALA A 559 -7.98 -29.71 43.25
N VAL A 560 -7.76 -30.98 42.90
CA VAL A 560 -8.82 -31.85 42.37
C VAL A 560 -9.64 -32.43 43.52
N LEU A 561 -10.96 -32.22 43.51
CA LEU A 561 -11.88 -32.63 44.59
C LEU A 561 -12.43 -34.06 44.42
N GLY A 562 -11.89 -34.85 43.50
CA GLY A 562 -12.28 -36.24 43.24
C GLY A 562 -11.55 -36.83 42.02
N SER A 563 -11.83 -38.10 41.68
CA SER A 563 -11.26 -38.71 40.47
C SER A 563 -11.85 -38.08 39.20
N PRO A 564 -11.03 -37.74 38.18
CA PRO A 564 -11.54 -37.30 36.89
C PRO A 564 -12.51 -38.31 36.29
N ARG A 565 -13.60 -37.83 35.70
CA ARG A 565 -14.67 -38.63 35.09
C ARG A 565 -14.75 -38.36 33.60
N TYR A 566 -15.13 -39.36 32.80
CA TYR A 566 -15.40 -39.16 31.39
C TYR A 566 -16.90 -39.01 31.17
N GLU A 567 -17.36 -37.79 30.95
CA GLU A 567 -18.78 -37.42 30.84
C GLU A 567 -19.00 -36.58 29.57
N ALA A 568 -20.09 -36.82 28.85
CA ALA A 568 -20.43 -36.11 27.61
C ALA A 568 -19.30 -36.06 26.56
N GLY A 569 -18.50 -37.12 26.46
CA GLY A 569 -17.40 -37.22 25.49
C GLY A 569 -16.11 -36.48 25.88
N GLN A 570 -16.02 -35.95 27.11
CA GLN A 570 -14.83 -35.27 27.60
C GLN A 570 -14.44 -35.72 29.00
N LEU A 571 -13.15 -35.61 29.31
CA LEU A 571 -12.66 -35.79 30.68
C LEU A 571 -12.96 -34.52 31.49
N THR A 572 -13.64 -34.68 32.62
CA THR A 572 -14.04 -33.62 33.54
C THR A 572 -13.49 -33.89 34.93
N ALA A 573 -13.20 -32.84 35.69
CA ALA A 573 -12.94 -32.95 37.12
C ALA A 573 -13.46 -31.73 37.87
N GLN A 574 -14.04 -31.97 39.05
CA GLN A 574 -14.35 -30.91 39.98
C GLN A 574 -13.04 -30.45 40.63
N VAL A 575 -12.75 -29.16 40.55
CA VAL A 575 -11.52 -28.58 41.11
C VAL A 575 -11.81 -27.37 41.98
N ARG A 576 -10.87 -27.06 42.89
CA ARG A 576 -10.86 -25.85 43.72
C ARG A 576 -9.59 -25.05 43.48
N CYS A 577 -9.69 -23.75 43.23
CA CYS A 577 -8.52 -22.88 43.12
C CYS A 577 -8.03 -22.38 44.49
N PRO A 578 -6.85 -21.74 44.58
CA PRO A 578 -6.33 -21.23 45.86
C PRO A 578 -7.20 -20.15 46.52
N ALA A 579 -8.01 -19.44 45.75
CA ALA A 579 -8.98 -18.45 46.28
C ALA A 579 -10.31 -19.10 46.74
N GLY A 580 -10.43 -20.43 46.66
CA GLY A 580 -11.61 -21.17 47.12
C GLY A 580 -12.71 -21.37 46.07
N HIS A 581 -12.57 -20.85 44.85
CA HIS A 581 -13.56 -21.08 43.79
C HIS A 581 -13.57 -22.54 43.35
N GLU A 582 -14.75 -23.14 43.35
CA GLU A 582 -14.99 -24.50 42.87
C GLU A 582 -15.59 -24.49 41.46
N ARG A 583 -15.04 -25.29 40.57
CA ARG A 583 -15.54 -25.40 39.19
C ARG A 583 -15.31 -26.79 38.61
N LEU A 584 -16.26 -27.22 37.78
CA LEU A 584 -16.07 -28.36 36.90
C LEU A 584 -15.22 -27.93 35.69
N ILE A 585 -14.01 -28.47 35.57
CA ILE A 585 -13.15 -28.24 34.41
C ILE A 585 -13.21 -29.45 33.51
N ASP A 586 -13.56 -29.24 32.24
CA ASP A 586 -13.42 -30.21 31.18
C ASP A 586 -12.08 -30.05 30.42
N ARG A 587 -11.71 -31.05 29.63
CA ARG A 587 -10.48 -31.04 28.82
C ARG A 587 -10.43 -29.88 27.82
N SER A 588 -11.54 -29.51 27.21
CA SER A 588 -11.60 -28.41 26.24
C SER A 588 -11.29 -27.07 26.90
N LEU A 589 -11.85 -26.84 28.09
CA LEU A 589 -11.59 -25.70 28.95
C LEU A 589 -10.13 -25.67 29.39
N LEU A 590 -9.60 -26.78 29.89
CA LEU A 590 -8.18 -26.87 30.28
C LEU A 590 -7.23 -26.61 29.09
N HIS A 591 -7.55 -27.11 27.90
CA HIS A 591 -6.75 -26.85 26.70
C HIS A 591 -6.78 -25.36 26.31
N ARG A 592 -7.94 -24.71 26.43
CA ARG A 592 -8.05 -23.26 26.23
C ARG A 592 -7.24 -22.48 27.28
N ILE A 593 -7.23 -22.93 28.53
CA ILE A 593 -6.36 -22.37 29.58
C ILE A 593 -4.87 -22.52 29.20
N ARG A 594 -4.44 -23.73 28.77
CA ARG A 594 -3.06 -24.01 28.32
C ARG A 594 -2.62 -23.13 27.15
N LYS A 595 -3.53 -22.81 26.23
CA LYS A 595 -3.24 -21.95 25.07
C LYS A 595 -3.24 -20.46 25.41
N ASN A 596 -3.88 -20.05 26.50
CA ASN A 596 -3.90 -18.66 26.90
C ASN A 596 -2.60 -18.31 27.63
N THR A 597 -1.67 -17.69 26.91
CA THR A 597 -0.35 -17.31 27.43
C THR A 597 -0.41 -16.44 28.69
N SER A 598 -1.49 -15.67 28.87
CA SER A 598 -1.70 -14.86 30.08
C SER A 598 -1.98 -15.75 31.30
N LEU A 599 -2.75 -16.82 31.16
CA LEU A 599 -3.04 -17.74 32.27
C LEU A 599 -1.89 -18.68 32.62
N THR A 600 -0.95 -18.88 31.68
CA THR A 600 0.22 -19.75 31.90
C THR A 600 1.39 -19.05 32.57
N ASP A 601 1.39 -17.71 32.66
CA ASP A 601 2.45 -16.97 33.37
C ASP A 601 2.22 -17.00 34.88
N MET A 602 2.59 -18.14 35.49
CA MET A 602 2.44 -18.37 36.92
C MET A 602 3.30 -17.45 37.80
N SER A 603 4.20 -16.65 37.22
CA SER A 603 4.96 -15.62 37.96
C SER A 603 4.11 -14.38 38.26
N VAL A 604 3.07 -14.14 37.46
CA VAL A 604 2.13 -13.02 37.60
C VAL A 604 0.75 -13.49 38.04
N VAL A 605 0.31 -14.64 37.53
CA VAL A 605 -1.02 -15.20 37.78
C VAL A 605 -0.92 -16.32 38.83
N PRO A 606 -1.41 -16.14 40.06
CA PRO A 606 -1.26 -17.13 41.14
C PRO A 606 -2.04 -18.43 40.90
N SER A 607 -3.11 -18.38 40.08
CA SER A 607 -3.84 -19.57 39.63
C SER A 607 -4.54 -19.28 38.30
N ALA A 608 -4.64 -20.29 37.42
CA ALA A 608 -5.34 -20.13 36.15
C ALA A 608 -6.87 -20.18 36.26
N CYS A 609 -7.42 -19.91 37.46
CA CYS A 609 -8.85 -19.86 37.71
C CYS A 609 -9.49 -18.70 36.93
N PRO A 610 -10.42 -18.96 35.99
CA PRO A 610 -11.02 -17.89 35.20
C PRO A 610 -11.79 -16.88 36.06
N ASP A 611 -12.39 -17.30 37.17
CA ASP A 611 -13.14 -16.39 38.06
C ASP A 611 -12.22 -15.44 38.82
N CYS A 612 -11.01 -15.89 39.20
CA CYS A 612 -9.97 -15.02 39.77
C CYS A 612 -9.38 -14.09 38.71
N ALA A 613 -9.10 -14.64 37.53
CA ALA A 613 -8.37 -13.95 36.48
C ALA A 613 -9.24 -12.94 35.71
N TYR A 614 -10.55 -13.19 35.63
CA TYR A 614 -11.53 -12.44 34.82
C TYR A 614 -12.86 -12.29 35.57
N PRO A 615 -12.89 -11.57 36.69
CA PRO A 615 -14.09 -11.48 37.52
C PRO A 615 -15.28 -10.89 36.74
N GLY A 616 -16.43 -11.56 36.81
CA GLY A 616 -17.68 -11.12 36.18
C GLY A 616 -17.74 -11.35 34.66
N VAL A 617 -16.79 -12.09 34.07
CA VAL A 617 -16.78 -12.43 32.65
C VAL A 617 -17.17 -13.89 32.44
N ASP A 618 -17.96 -14.18 31.42
CA ASP A 618 -18.24 -15.56 31.03
C ASP A 618 -16.95 -16.29 30.67
N VAL A 619 -16.78 -17.50 31.21
CA VAL A 619 -15.57 -18.32 31.08
C VAL A 619 -15.18 -18.58 29.64
N THR A 620 -16.17 -18.78 28.77
CA THR A 620 -15.90 -19.12 27.38
C THR A 620 -15.38 -17.93 26.59
N GLU A 621 -15.82 -16.72 26.95
CA GLU A 621 -15.27 -15.47 26.45
C GLU A 621 -13.93 -15.16 27.11
N ALA A 622 -13.81 -15.42 28.42
CA ALA A 622 -12.66 -15.08 29.25
C ALA A 622 -11.31 -15.60 28.69
N LEU A 623 -11.35 -16.79 28.10
CA LEU A 623 -10.17 -17.48 27.59
C LEU A 623 -9.65 -16.90 26.26
N LYS A 624 -10.42 -16.04 25.59
CA LYS A 624 -10.01 -15.33 24.38
C LYS A 624 -9.36 -13.98 24.68
N LEU A 625 -9.30 -13.60 25.96
CA LEU A 625 -8.99 -12.23 26.36
C LEU A 625 -7.52 -12.02 26.68
N MET A 626 -7.09 -10.79 26.45
CA MET A 626 -5.73 -10.33 26.69
C MET A 626 -5.54 -9.86 28.13
N GLY A 627 -4.62 -10.50 28.85
CA GLY A 627 -4.24 -10.11 30.20
C GLY A 627 -5.36 -10.34 31.23
N THR A 628 -4.95 -10.78 32.41
CA THR A 628 -5.84 -11.05 33.56
C THR A 628 -5.90 -9.86 34.50
N LEU A 629 -6.79 -9.91 35.50
CA LEU A 629 -6.79 -8.99 36.63
C LEU A 629 -5.40 -8.90 37.28
N HIS A 630 -4.75 -10.04 37.47
CA HIS A 630 -3.42 -10.11 38.08
C HIS A 630 -2.36 -9.38 37.26
N HIS A 631 -2.43 -9.37 35.93
CA HIS A 631 -1.50 -8.58 35.12
C HIS A 631 -1.68 -7.07 35.34
N ARG A 632 -2.92 -6.60 35.54
CA ARG A 632 -3.19 -5.18 35.86
C ARG A 632 -2.61 -4.81 37.21
N LEU A 633 -2.88 -5.65 38.21
CA LEU A 633 -2.35 -5.47 39.56
C LEU A 633 -0.82 -5.51 39.55
N TYR A 634 -0.20 -6.49 38.90
CA TYR A 634 1.26 -6.59 38.79
C TYR A 634 1.92 -5.34 38.19
N VAL A 635 1.32 -4.77 37.14
CA VAL A 635 1.82 -3.51 36.54
C VAL A 635 1.70 -2.35 37.54
N LEU A 636 0.57 -2.25 38.24
CA LEU A 636 0.28 -1.18 39.19
C LEU A 636 1.08 -1.30 40.50
N GLU A 637 1.34 -2.50 40.98
CA GLU A 637 2.08 -2.81 42.21
C GLU A 637 3.49 -2.22 42.22
N GLY A 638 4.13 -2.09 41.05
CA GLY A 638 5.43 -1.44 40.95
C GLY A 638 5.41 0.02 41.43
N MET A 639 4.24 0.66 41.39
CA MET A 639 4.01 2.03 41.85
C MET A 639 3.16 2.11 43.13
N TYR A 640 2.25 1.17 43.32
CA TYR A 640 1.28 1.13 44.42
C TYR A 640 1.31 -0.26 45.08
N PRO A 641 2.19 -0.49 46.07
CA PRO A 641 2.32 -1.81 46.70
C PRO A 641 1.02 -2.35 47.30
N GLU A 642 0.13 -1.47 47.74
CA GLU A 642 -1.16 -1.80 48.35
C GLU A 642 -2.34 -1.60 47.37
N ILE A 643 -2.08 -1.69 46.06
CA ILE A 643 -3.12 -1.54 45.04
C ILE A 643 -4.22 -2.59 45.23
N SER A 644 -5.47 -2.15 45.17
CA SER A 644 -6.61 -3.05 45.13
C SER A 644 -7.51 -2.74 43.94
N TYR A 645 -8.08 -3.80 43.37
CA TYR A 645 -9.06 -3.69 42.30
C TYR A 645 -10.45 -3.51 42.89
N LEU A 646 -11.22 -2.57 42.36
CA LEU A 646 -12.56 -2.27 42.88
C LEU A 646 -13.66 -2.81 41.96
N ALA A 647 -13.68 -2.40 40.69
CA ALA A 647 -14.80 -2.74 39.80
C ALA A 647 -14.52 -2.48 38.30
N GLY A 648 -15.42 -3.02 37.47
CA GLY A 648 -15.53 -2.73 36.03
C GLY A 648 -14.52 -3.47 35.15
N PHE A 649 -14.27 -4.75 35.41
CA PHE A 649 -13.24 -5.53 34.73
C PHE A 649 -13.59 -5.59 33.25
N ASP A 650 -12.67 -5.09 32.41
CA ASP A 650 -12.86 -5.14 30.97
C ASP A 650 -11.88 -6.11 30.36
N ALA A 651 -12.48 -7.25 30.03
CA ALA A 651 -11.96 -8.29 29.19
C ALA A 651 -11.14 -7.81 27.97
N THR A 652 -11.64 -6.79 27.29
CA THR A 652 -11.06 -6.30 26.04
C THR A 652 -9.88 -5.34 26.25
N GLY A 653 -9.72 -4.81 27.47
CA GLY A 653 -8.69 -3.85 27.86
C GLY A 653 -8.89 -2.43 27.32
N TRP A 654 -10.05 -2.12 26.74
CA TRP A 654 -10.39 -0.83 26.13
C TRP A 654 -11.11 0.12 27.08
N ASN A 655 -12.07 -0.40 27.83
CA ASN A 655 -12.85 0.31 28.83
C ASN A 655 -12.03 0.51 30.11
N ARG A 656 -12.48 1.45 30.93
CA ARG A 656 -11.77 1.84 32.15
C ARG A 656 -12.18 0.95 33.31
N GLU A 657 -11.19 0.48 34.03
CA GLU A 657 -11.32 -0.33 35.23
C GLU A 657 -10.95 0.54 36.42
N THR A 658 -11.56 0.33 37.58
CA THR A 658 -11.40 1.20 38.76
C THR A 658 -10.56 0.52 39.83
N PHE A 659 -9.57 1.25 40.34
CA PHE A 659 -8.60 0.78 41.32
C PHE A 659 -8.45 1.77 42.48
N SER A 660 -8.12 1.25 43.66
CA SER A 660 -7.62 2.03 44.80
C SER A 660 -6.10 1.91 44.88
N CYS A 661 -5.39 3.02 45.10
CA CYS A 661 -3.93 2.99 45.27
C CYS A 661 -3.47 2.49 46.65
N GLY A 662 -4.41 2.22 47.57
CA GLY A 662 -4.15 1.75 48.93
C GLY A 662 -3.72 2.85 49.92
N ARG A 663 -3.29 4.01 49.44
CA ARG A 663 -2.83 5.11 50.30
C ARG A 663 -3.98 5.96 50.85
N ASN A 664 -3.74 6.53 52.02
CA ASN A 664 -4.60 7.51 52.67
C ASN A 664 -3.94 8.89 52.66
N GLY A 665 -4.75 9.94 52.59
CA GLY A 665 -4.31 11.32 52.73
C GLY A 665 -3.94 11.68 54.18
N PRO A 666 -3.49 12.92 54.43
CA PRO A 666 -3.01 13.36 55.75
C PRO A 666 -4.05 13.27 56.89
N ASP A 667 -5.33 13.28 56.57
CA ASP A 667 -6.46 13.16 57.51
C ASP A 667 -6.95 11.71 57.67
N GLY A 668 -6.23 10.73 57.11
CA GLY A 668 -6.58 9.31 57.15
C GLY A 668 -7.65 8.89 56.14
N THR A 669 -8.17 9.83 55.34
CA THR A 669 -9.14 9.50 54.28
C THR A 669 -8.47 8.72 53.15
N PRO A 670 -9.06 7.64 52.62
CA PRO A 670 -8.48 6.92 51.51
C PRO A 670 -8.44 7.79 50.26
N HIS A 671 -7.35 7.67 49.49
CA HIS A 671 -7.25 8.34 48.20
C HIS A 671 -8.41 7.92 47.30
N SER A 672 -8.96 8.88 46.58
CA SER A 672 -10.02 8.59 45.62
C SER A 672 -9.59 7.53 44.61
N PRO A 673 -10.48 6.59 44.28
CA PRO A 673 -10.22 5.62 43.24
C PRO A 673 -9.86 6.30 41.92
N PHE A 674 -9.03 5.64 41.12
CA PHE A 674 -8.72 6.08 39.78
C PHE A 674 -9.12 5.01 38.77
N SER A 675 -9.56 5.45 37.60
CA SER A 675 -9.95 4.52 36.54
C SER A 675 -9.01 4.60 35.35
N ILE A 676 -8.55 3.46 34.86
CA ILE A 676 -7.66 3.36 33.70
C ILE A 676 -7.99 2.13 32.87
N SER A 677 -7.90 2.22 31.55
CA SER A 677 -8.00 1.04 30.70
C SER A 677 -6.67 0.30 30.63
N PHE A 678 -6.71 -1.02 30.55
CA PHE A 678 -5.49 -1.83 30.54
C PHE A 678 -4.54 -1.46 29.38
N ARG A 679 -5.08 -1.16 28.20
CA ARG A 679 -4.27 -0.67 27.06
C ARG A 679 -3.51 0.62 27.38
N ASN A 680 -4.15 1.56 28.07
CA ASN A 680 -3.49 2.79 28.49
C ASN A 680 -2.49 2.51 29.61
N LEU A 681 -2.80 1.61 30.55
CA LEU A 681 -1.89 1.20 31.60
C LEU A 681 -0.57 0.66 31.03
N LEU A 682 -0.63 -0.25 30.07
CA LEU A 682 0.56 -0.78 29.37
C LEU A 682 1.36 0.33 28.66
N ARG A 683 0.67 1.30 28.05
CA ARG A 683 1.32 2.45 27.41
C ARG A 683 2.03 3.35 28.42
N TYR A 684 1.41 3.60 29.58
CA TYR A 684 2.02 4.35 30.67
C TYR A 684 3.23 3.63 31.23
N ALA A 685 3.13 2.32 31.50
CA ALA A 685 4.25 1.53 31.99
C ALA A 685 5.48 1.59 31.07
N LYS A 686 5.27 1.60 29.74
CA LYS A 686 6.37 1.68 28.76
C LYS A 686 6.97 3.07 28.60
N LYS A 687 6.14 4.13 28.57
CA LYS A 687 6.60 5.49 28.22
C LYS A 687 6.85 6.42 29.40
N LEU A 688 6.10 6.23 30.48
CA LEU A 688 5.93 7.19 31.57
C LEU A 688 5.80 6.42 32.89
N GLY A 689 6.65 5.42 33.09
CA GLY A 689 6.55 4.47 34.21
C GLY A 689 6.69 5.13 35.58
N ASP A 690 7.24 6.35 35.64
CA ASP A 690 7.42 7.17 36.83
C ASP A 690 6.22 8.10 37.14
N ARG A 691 5.25 8.21 36.23
CA ARG A 691 4.09 9.08 36.45
C ARG A 691 3.02 8.36 37.24
N HIS A 692 2.67 8.92 38.39
CA HIS A 692 1.49 8.51 39.14
C HIS A 692 0.24 8.49 38.25
N LEU A 693 -0.76 7.71 38.65
CA LEU A 693 -2.06 7.50 38.00
C LEU A 693 -3.16 8.00 38.92
N CYS A 694 -3.09 7.62 40.21
CA CYS A 694 -3.86 8.23 41.29
C CYS A 694 -3.62 9.75 41.33
N LEU A 695 -4.70 10.53 41.34
CA LEU A 695 -4.62 11.99 41.34
C LEU A 695 -3.98 12.52 42.63
N SER A 696 -4.31 11.91 43.77
CA SER A 696 -3.75 12.31 45.07
C SER A 696 -2.24 12.11 45.12
N CYS A 697 -1.75 10.91 44.77
CA CYS A 697 -0.31 10.65 44.67
C CYS A 697 0.41 11.59 43.69
N LYS A 698 -0.23 11.97 42.57
CA LYS A 698 0.35 12.95 41.63
C LYS A 698 0.55 14.31 42.27
N LEU A 699 -0.45 14.80 43.00
CA LEU A 699 -0.43 16.11 43.64
C LEU A 699 0.58 16.14 44.77
N GLU A 700 0.65 15.07 45.57
CA GLU A 700 1.68 14.88 46.61
C GLU A 700 3.09 14.80 46.04
N ALA A 701 3.26 14.27 44.83
CA ALA A 701 4.53 14.28 44.09
C ALA A 701 4.81 15.63 43.38
N GLY A 702 3.98 16.66 43.59
CA GLY A 702 4.15 17.98 42.97
C GLY A 702 3.81 18.05 41.47
N THR A 703 3.15 17.04 40.91
CA THR A 703 2.83 16.98 39.46
C THR A 703 1.41 17.49 39.16
N THR A 704 1.29 18.56 38.38
CA THR A 704 0.00 19.12 37.94
C THR A 704 -0.32 18.73 36.50
N ASN A 705 -1.04 17.63 36.28
CA ASN A 705 -1.54 17.30 34.94
C ASN A 705 -3.02 17.67 34.77
N HIS A 706 -3.40 18.12 33.56
CA HIS A 706 -4.73 18.67 33.20
C HIS A 706 -5.91 17.67 33.20
N ARG A 707 -5.85 16.55 33.93
CA ARG A 707 -6.80 15.42 33.79
C ARG A 707 -7.85 15.27 34.88
N GLY A 708 -8.00 16.21 35.82
CA GLY A 708 -9.13 16.22 36.76
C GLY A 708 -10.41 16.63 36.04
N LYS A 709 -11.13 15.66 35.46
CA LYS A 709 -12.35 15.92 34.69
C LYS A 709 -13.60 15.38 35.36
N THR A 710 -13.48 14.77 36.54
CA THR A 710 -14.61 14.24 37.31
C THR A 710 -14.81 15.06 38.59
N LEU A 711 -16.01 15.01 39.18
CA LEU A 711 -16.28 15.70 40.45
C LEU A 711 -15.45 15.10 41.58
N ALA A 712 -15.27 13.77 41.62
CA ALA A 712 -14.44 13.08 42.59
C ALA A 712 -12.97 13.53 42.53
N ASP A 713 -12.40 13.64 41.32
CA ASP A 713 -11.06 14.19 41.12
C ASP A 713 -10.95 15.64 41.66
N THR A 714 -12.00 16.43 41.43
CA THR A 714 -12.05 17.83 41.87
C THR A 714 -12.08 17.92 43.39
N VAL A 715 -12.92 17.12 44.05
CA VAL A 715 -13.00 17.04 45.52
C VAL A 715 -11.66 16.58 46.10
N SER A 716 -11.05 15.53 45.55
CA SER A 716 -9.73 15.04 46.02
C SER A 716 -8.65 16.11 45.92
N ARG A 717 -8.65 16.86 44.80
CA ARG A 717 -7.75 17.99 44.61
C ARG A 717 -8.00 19.09 45.64
N MET A 718 -9.26 19.36 45.95
CA MET A 718 -9.64 20.33 46.99
C MET A 718 -9.21 19.89 48.38
N GLU A 719 -9.29 18.61 48.72
CA GLU A 719 -8.83 18.07 50.00
C GLU A 719 -7.33 18.27 50.20
N ILE A 720 -6.55 17.95 49.17
CA ILE A 720 -5.08 18.11 49.21
C ILE A 720 -4.71 19.58 49.30
N LEU A 721 -5.29 20.43 48.45
CA LEU A 721 -5.02 21.87 48.49
C LEU A 721 -5.45 22.47 49.83
N ARG A 722 -6.57 22.03 50.40
CA ARG A 722 -7.01 22.43 51.73
C ARG A 722 -5.99 22.05 52.79
N ALA A 723 -5.53 20.80 52.80
CA ALA A 723 -4.52 20.32 53.75
C ALA A 723 -3.23 21.15 53.64
N THR A 724 -2.76 21.43 52.41
CA THR A 724 -1.56 22.25 52.19
C THR A 724 -1.75 23.69 52.65
N VAL A 725 -2.87 24.33 52.31
CA VAL A 725 -3.18 25.71 52.74
C VAL A 725 -3.28 25.79 54.27
N LEU A 726 -3.91 24.82 54.91
CA LEU A 726 -4.05 24.79 56.37
C LEU A 726 -2.74 24.48 57.10
N ALA A 727 -1.82 23.75 56.47
CA ALA A 727 -0.51 23.50 57.06
C ALA A 727 0.26 24.81 57.31
N ILE A 728 0.15 25.78 56.38
CA ILE A 728 0.83 27.08 56.45
C ILE A 728 -0.02 28.21 57.06
N THR A 729 -1.33 28.00 57.25
CA THR A 729 -2.22 29.01 57.86
C THR A 729 -1.84 29.23 59.33
N PRO A 730 -1.72 30.47 59.83
CA PRO A 730 -1.45 30.74 61.24
C PRO A 730 -2.46 30.04 62.17
N PRO A 731 -2.04 29.48 63.32
CA PRO A 731 -2.92 28.69 64.19
C PRO A 731 -4.23 29.38 64.59
N HIS A 732 -4.19 30.68 64.88
CA HIS A 732 -5.36 31.48 65.28
C HIS A 732 -6.36 31.71 64.13
N LEU A 733 -5.98 31.44 62.88
CA LEU A 733 -6.85 31.51 61.69
C LEU A 733 -7.31 30.12 61.21
N LYS A 734 -6.88 29.03 61.85
CA LYS A 734 -7.34 27.68 61.52
C LYS A 734 -8.74 27.46 62.11
N PRO A 735 -9.72 26.98 61.33
CA PRO A 735 -11.05 26.72 61.85
C PRO A 735 -11.05 25.54 62.82
N ALA A 736 -11.83 25.63 63.91
CA ALA A 736 -11.97 24.56 64.90
C ALA A 736 -12.71 23.32 64.36
N ALA A 737 -13.58 23.51 63.34
CA ALA A 737 -14.35 22.43 62.72
C ALA A 737 -14.35 22.58 61.19
N MET A 738 -14.24 21.46 60.49
CA MET A 738 -14.23 21.41 59.03
C MET A 738 -15.16 20.31 58.53
N LYS A 739 -15.96 20.63 57.51
CA LYS A 739 -16.69 19.64 56.72
C LYS A 739 -15.83 19.19 55.52
N PRO A 740 -16.05 18.02 54.93
CA PRO A 740 -15.43 17.67 53.66
C PRO A 740 -15.74 18.71 52.57
N PRO A 741 -14.80 19.00 51.66
CA PRO A 741 -15.09 19.88 50.54
C PRO A 741 -16.11 19.20 49.62
N THR A 742 -16.94 20.01 48.97
CA THR A 742 -17.96 19.49 48.03
C THR A 742 -17.83 20.19 46.69
N ALA A 743 -18.14 19.48 45.61
CA ALA A 743 -18.22 20.03 44.26
C ALA A 743 -19.46 19.46 43.55
N THR A 744 -20.26 20.32 42.96
CA THR A 744 -21.43 19.99 42.14
C THR A 744 -21.35 20.71 40.80
N LEU A 745 -21.94 20.10 39.78
CA LEU A 745 -21.98 20.67 38.43
C LEU A 745 -23.17 21.65 38.31
N VAL A 746 -22.97 22.83 37.73
CA VAL A 746 -24.01 23.87 37.60
C VAL A 746 -24.58 23.94 36.17
N THR A 747 -23.78 23.66 35.13
CA THR A 747 -24.23 23.68 33.73
C THR A 747 -24.15 22.29 33.07
N GLU A 748 -25.11 21.98 32.20
CA GLU A 748 -25.29 20.68 31.51
C GLU A 748 -24.04 20.24 30.72
N GLY A 749 -23.66 18.97 30.63
CA GLY A 749 -24.01 17.76 31.36
C GLY A 749 -22.74 16.88 31.34
N PHE A 750 -22.72 15.76 32.07
CA PHE A 750 -21.58 14.86 31.99
C PHE A 750 -21.47 14.31 30.55
N GLY A 751 -20.27 14.27 30.00
CA GLY A 751 -20.02 13.37 28.88
C GLY A 751 -20.32 11.94 29.35
N GLY A 752 -20.57 11.01 28.41
CA GLY A 752 -20.95 9.62 28.72
C GLY A 752 -19.98 8.81 29.60
N ARG A 753 -18.89 9.43 30.10
CA ARG A 753 -17.90 8.87 31.02
C ARG A 753 -17.90 9.53 32.41
N GLY A 754 -18.90 10.34 32.75
CA GLY A 754 -18.90 11.11 34.00
C GLY A 754 -17.86 12.25 34.03
N GLU A 755 -17.26 12.57 32.88
CA GLU A 755 -16.30 13.66 32.73
C GLU A 755 -17.03 14.94 32.30
N PHE A 756 -16.66 16.09 32.89
CA PHE A 756 -17.15 17.40 32.46
C PHE A 756 -16.07 18.17 31.68
N SER A 757 -16.52 19.09 30.82
CA SER A 757 -15.61 19.97 30.06
C SER A 757 -14.90 20.93 31.00
N THR A 758 -13.57 20.92 31.06
CA THR A 758 -12.82 21.82 31.94
C THR A 758 -13.02 23.30 31.59
N THR A 759 -13.33 23.62 30.33
CA THR A 759 -13.53 25.01 29.86
C THR A 759 -14.98 25.45 29.87
N LYS A 760 -15.93 24.54 29.61
CA LYS A 760 -17.36 24.88 29.47
C LYS A 760 -18.18 24.60 30.73
N ALA A 761 -17.76 23.64 31.55
CA ALA A 761 -18.50 23.29 32.76
C ALA A 761 -18.27 24.33 33.85
N ARG A 762 -19.37 24.83 34.42
CA ARG A 762 -19.35 25.58 35.68
C ARG A 762 -19.56 24.60 36.83
N ILE A 763 -18.69 24.68 37.82
CA ILE A 763 -18.79 23.89 39.04
C ILE A 763 -19.05 24.83 40.22
N ARG A 764 -19.98 24.43 41.08
CA ARG A 764 -20.23 25.05 42.37
C ARG A 764 -19.52 24.20 43.43
N PHE A 765 -18.66 24.80 44.22
CA PHE A 765 -17.87 24.07 45.19
C PHE A 765 -17.69 24.82 46.50
N THR A 766 -17.48 24.07 47.57
CA THR A 766 -17.26 24.59 48.93
C THR A 766 -15.98 24.01 49.50
N CYS A 767 -15.18 24.82 50.20
CA CYS A 767 -13.95 24.35 50.84
C CYS A 767 -14.20 23.58 52.16
N GLY A 768 -15.45 23.53 52.61
CA GLY A 768 -15.84 22.87 53.85
C GLY A 768 -15.56 23.65 55.14
N ILE A 769 -14.98 24.85 55.08
CA ILE A 769 -14.74 25.71 56.25
C ILE A 769 -16.01 26.52 56.57
N PRO A 770 -16.54 26.49 57.81
CA PRO A 770 -17.69 27.29 58.21
C PRO A 770 -17.49 28.79 57.95
N GLY A 771 -18.51 29.46 57.42
CA GLY A 771 -18.46 30.89 57.09
C GLY A 771 -17.87 31.22 55.71
N HIS A 772 -17.24 30.26 55.02
CA HIS A 772 -16.79 30.48 53.64
C HIS A 772 -17.93 30.21 52.64
N ALA A 773 -18.29 31.23 51.86
CA ALA A 773 -19.34 31.10 50.85
C ALA A 773 -18.97 30.07 49.76
N PRO A 774 -19.94 29.26 49.26
CA PRO A 774 -19.76 28.48 48.05
C PRO A 774 -19.34 29.38 46.88
N MET A 775 -18.52 28.86 45.98
CA MET A 775 -18.14 29.59 44.77
C MET A 775 -18.55 28.82 43.54
N GLU A 776 -18.76 29.58 42.47
CA GLU A 776 -19.12 29.05 41.18
C GLU A 776 -18.16 29.60 40.12
N ALA A 777 -17.45 28.70 39.45
CA ALA A 777 -16.48 29.08 38.43
C ALA A 777 -16.34 27.98 37.38
N SER A 778 -15.78 28.31 36.21
CA SER A 778 -15.34 27.26 35.29
C SER A 778 -14.11 26.55 35.86
N TYR A 779 -14.03 25.24 35.67
CA TYR A 779 -12.95 24.43 36.24
C TYR A 779 -11.57 24.94 35.80
N SER A 780 -11.40 25.29 34.53
CA SER A 780 -10.14 25.82 34.00
C SER A 780 -9.78 27.15 34.64
N ASN A 781 -10.72 28.08 34.78
CA ASN A 781 -10.40 29.41 35.33
C ASN A 781 -10.02 29.35 36.80
N TYR A 782 -10.53 28.36 37.52
CA TYR A 782 -10.33 28.30 38.96
C TYR A 782 -9.18 27.37 39.37
N PHE A 783 -9.06 26.23 38.72
CA PHE A 783 -8.08 25.19 39.08
C PHE A 783 -6.90 25.09 38.09
N HIS A 784 -6.88 25.82 36.96
CA HIS A 784 -5.64 25.98 36.19
C HIS A 784 -4.91 27.23 36.66
N ARG A 785 -3.71 27.02 37.20
CA ARG A 785 -2.79 28.06 37.66
C ARG A 785 -2.15 28.79 36.47
N SER A 786 -2.90 29.65 35.79
CA SER A 786 -2.23 30.71 35.02
C SER A 786 -1.75 31.76 36.01
N GLU A 787 -0.54 32.29 35.79
CA GLU A 787 0.11 33.28 36.67
C GLU A 787 -0.78 34.50 36.94
N SER A 788 -1.73 34.79 36.05
CA SER A 788 -2.54 36.01 36.07
C SER A 788 -3.99 35.86 36.54
N ARG A 789 -4.56 34.66 36.75
CA ARG A 789 -6.05 34.55 36.86
C ARG A 789 -6.68 33.59 37.88
N SER A 790 -5.95 32.80 38.67
CA SER A 790 -6.61 31.82 39.56
C SER A 790 -6.01 31.72 40.98
N TYR A 791 -6.85 31.76 42.01
CA TYR A 791 -6.45 31.42 43.40
C TYR A 791 -6.09 29.93 43.55
N GLY A 792 -6.53 29.05 42.66
CA GLY A 792 -6.29 27.60 42.72
C GLY A 792 -7.10 26.84 43.79
N PHE A 793 -7.61 27.53 44.82
CA PHE A 793 -8.46 27.06 45.91
C PHE A 793 -9.18 28.26 46.56
N CYS A 794 -10.04 28.04 47.57
CA CYS A 794 -10.84 29.07 48.25
C CYS A 794 -10.05 30.35 48.57
N PRO A 795 -10.46 31.54 48.09
CA PRO A 795 -9.69 32.78 48.20
C PRO A 795 -9.53 33.21 49.65
N VAL A 796 -10.52 32.93 50.50
CA VAL A 796 -10.44 33.24 51.94
C VAL A 796 -9.38 32.35 52.59
N CYS A 797 -9.37 31.04 52.32
CA CYS A 797 -8.32 30.15 52.83
C CYS A 797 -6.92 30.57 52.35
N VAL A 798 -6.80 30.90 51.06
CA VAL A 798 -5.52 31.29 50.43
C VAL A 798 -5.00 32.60 51.03
N ARG A 799 -5.87 33.60 51.24
CA ARG A 799 -5.50 34.86 51.92
C ARG A 799 -5.16 34.66 53.39
N ASN A 800 -5.88 33.82 54.12
CA ASN A 800 -5.57 33.51 55.52
C ASN A 800 -4.21 32.82 55.66
N ALA A 801 -3.77 32.09 54.64
CA ALA A 801 -2.42 31.54 54.55
C ALA A 801 -1.35 32.57 54.12
N GLY A 802 -1.71 33.83 53.90
CA GLY A 802 -0.78 34.88 53.46
C GLY A 802 -0.35 34.76 52.00
N LEU A 803 -1.12 34.05 51.16
CA LEU A 803 -0.76 33.79 49.77
C LEU A 803 -1.72 34.47 48.78
N THR A 804 -1.24 34.66 47.56
CA THR A 804 -2.06 35.13 46.42
C THR A 804 -2.64 33.96 45.62
N GLN A 805 -2.04 32.77 45.73
CA GLN A 805 -2.48 31.52 45.11
C GLN A 805 -2.25 30.35 46.06
N ALA A 806 -3.08 29.31 46.00
CA ALA A 806 -2.89 28.10 46.79
C ALA A 806 -1.49 27.50 46.51
N PRO A 807 -0.73 27.07 47.52
CA PRO A 807 0.56 26.43 47.32
C PRO A 807 0.36 25.03 46.71
N MET A 808 1.33 24.50 45.97
CA MET A 808 1.34 23.05 45.70
C MET A 808 1.86 22.35 46.97
N PRO A 809 1.44 21.10 47.26
CA PRO A 809 2.13 20.30 48.26
C PRO A 809 3.61 20.27 47.92
N GLU A 810 4.48 20.48 48.91
CA GLU A 810 5.90 20.20 48.71
C GLU A 810 6.04 18.75 48.26
N PRO A 811 6.75 18.47 47.16
CA PRO A 811 6.84 17.11 46.65
C PRO A 811 7.49 16.22 47.70
N VAL A 812 6.72 15.27 48.22
CA VAL A 812 7.25 14.27 49.15
C VAL A 812 8.27 13.45 48.36
N ARG A 813 9.57 13.64 48.65
CA ARG A 813 10.69 12.99 47.96
C ARG A 813 10.81 11.49 48.26
N THR A 814 9.71 10.79 48.51
CA THR A 814 9.70 9.33 48.45
C THR A 814 9.92 8.92 47.00
N ALA A 815 10.94 8.11 46.73
CA ALA A 815 11.18 7.57 45.40
C ALA A 815 9.89 6.93 44.88
N ALA A 816 9.27 7.55 43.87
CA ALA A 816 8.07 7.01 43.27
C ALA A 816 8.43 5.65 42.66
N GLY A 817 7.75 4.59 43.13
CA GLY A 817 7.82 3.29 42.46
C GLY A 817 7.45 3.44 40.99
N LYS A 818 7.99 2.59 40.12
CA LYS A 818 7.72 2.63 38.68
C LYS A 818 6.70 1.56 38.31
N LEU A 819 5.75 1.90 37.45
CA LEU A 819 4.86 0.90 36.84
C LEU A 819 5.69 -0.21 36.20
N ARG A 820 5.38 -1.47 36.50
CA ARG A 820 6.13 -2.61 35.93
C ARG A 820 5.78 -2.76 34.46
N ALA A 821 6.77 -2.83 33.59
CA ALA A 821 6.53 -3.15 32.19
C ALA A 821 6.22 -4.64 32.06
N ILE A 822 5.20 -4.98 31.28
CA ILE A 822 4.91 -6.36 30.93
C ILE A 822 4.73 -6.51 29.43
N THR A 823 5.24 -7.62 28.89
CA THR A 823 5.09 -7.98 27.48
C THR A 823 4.12 -9.14 27.39
N LEU A 824 2.86 -8.83 27.10
CA LEU A 824 1.91 -9.88 26.71
C LEU A 824 2.27 -10.33 25.29
N ARG A 825 2.51 -11.63 25.11
CA ARG A 825 2.60 -12.21 23.78
C ARG A 825 1.22 -12.14 23.13
N ILE A 826 1.13 -11.35 22.08
CA ILE A 826 -0.05 -11.32 21.21
C ILE A 826 0.23 -12.41 20.19
N ASP A 827 -0.29 -13.60 20.44
CA ASP A 827 -0.28 -14.70 19.47
C ASP A 827 -1.40 -14.50 18.44
#